data_AF-A0A836L0P0-F1
#
_entry.id   AF-A0A836L0P0-F1
#
_cell.length_a   1.000
_cell.length_b   1.000
_cell.length_c   1.000
_cell.angle_alpha   90.00
_cell.angle_beta   90.00
_cell.angle_gamma   90.00
#
_symmetry.space_group_name_H-M   'P 1'
#
loop_
_entity.id
_entity.type
_entity.pdbx_description
1 polymer ?
#
loop_
_entity_poly.entity_id
_entity_poly.type
_entity_poly.pdbx_seq_one_letter_code
_entity_poly.pdbx_strand_id
1 'polypeptide(L)'
;MLLRTVCGRRDGPFLVTAVLPRNGLRALRTSSSTIHSGGSPHCTTSRMRFARRCCSTLKRSPAPNEDDTLPLLKNSLSEGPVQSRTPRSDSGTASLAISIELLLQHRAHMTRVYMALLADRRAQYRDQLLLTSVSSIQEDMQVLLRRLLASEPEGAPSANEQPQESPEPMTCDAVRRLKKAWTRINGVADHSRDAAMRHAYLRELRRCYSTLICCGLLRSESEVRLILSELHNTDLIEPDASFYEALFMALWSLSEVRGGGSATGEHRDGTTPQAPEIVAGEVRQLRRSVVGDLAGYYMGHALAQHLDCSRATENALPTHTAVRRETWEVFFATLANCQPAPKLLDLWWQRFLEWLDERTTTIPAKIGIDKVEKTTSSHKKASVPYQAAHAVLSWCAQSREMEKALNFFNGVNQRGVTVHADTMPNTSLPSELVEHLARPGCLTSPSTHIAVQELQLALFVKLMASTKSLQMVGGLRALVVRDVQQQITPAVLYAAPWGVINDFIAGLSVPSAMELLRRCSSSAVAVDAAPPTATKSGPSDRESGSESTMDSDPQSTRRREIPFYVWASLLRRCSREHLQDEAESLFVFLRKKFPITAQEKRELIEIMMRMYATLLPADFPSTMDVFLQHVLRTPEGEPKVQPDSVLYGLLVKAADSRNAAMMVFLEACAAGVSLTEEVFEALMRSTQYKTIASLSRKLPHDYSASTLDAQLKIPADADAHLRREEALRARGKPLYDSTGDAG
;
A
#
# COMPACT_ATOMS: atom_id res chain seq x y z
N MET A 1 35.40 17.11 -29.93
CA MET A 1 35.73 17.14 -31.37
C MET A 1 35.14 15.88 -32.02
N LEU A 2 34.34 16.10 -33.07
CA LEU A 2 33.93 15.20 -34.17
C LEU A 2 33.71 13.70 -33.88
N LEU A 3 32.45 13.27 -34.04
CA LEU A 3 32.06 12.30 -35.07
C LEU A 3 30.58 12.49 -35.44
N ARG A 4 30.37 13.03 -36.63
CA ARG A 4 29.11 13.13 -37.38
C ARG A 4 29.21 12.13 -38.54
N THR A 5 28.04 11.69 -39.04
CA THR A 5 27.76 10.96 -40.32
C THR A 5 28.19 9.47 -40.36
N VAL A 6 27.40 8.49 -40.84
CA VAL A 6 26.66 8.39 -42.12
C VAL A 6 25.53 7.29 -42.05
N CYS A 7 24.37 7.60 -42.65
CA CYS A 7 23.27 6.80 -43.27
C CYS A 7 22.54 5.65 -42.53
N GLY A 8 21.23 5.43 -42.71
CA GLY A 8 20.31 5.99 -43.71
C GLY A 8 18.83 5.69 -43.41
N ARG A 9 17.95 6.49 -44.04
CA ARG A 9 16.49 6.37 -44.02
C ARG A 9 16.01 5.01 -44.54
N ARG A 10 15.07 4.40 -43.82
CA ARG A 10 13.94 3.66 -44.39
C ARG A 10 12.71 3.92 -43.53
N ASP A 11 11.72 4.55 -44.15
CA ASP A 11 10.37 4.70 -43.65
C ASP A 11 9.64 3.35 -43.64
N GLY A 12 8.86 3.08 -42.59
CA GLY A 12 7.93 1.96 -42.50
C GLY A 12 7.81 1.36 -41.09
N PRO A 13 6.64 1.42 -40.42
CA PRO A 13 6.42 0.72 -39.17
C PRO A 13 6.19 -0.77 -39.45
N PHE A 14 7.21 -1.61 -39.23
CA PHE A 14 7.08 -3.06 -39.23
C PHE A 14 6.77 -3.57 -37.81
N LEU A 15 5.48 -3.71 -37.51
CA LEU A 15 4.99 -4.64 -36.48
C LEU A 15 4.77 -5.98 -37.16
N VAL A 16 5.80 -6.84 -37.15
CA VAL A 16 5.63 -8.24 -37.55
C VAL A 16 5.01 -8.99 -36.39
N THR A 17 3.74 -9.34 -36.54
CA THR A 17 3.08 -10.43 -35.82
C THR A 17 3.90 -11.71 -36.00
N ALA A 18 4.58 -12.15 -34.94
CA ALA A 18 5.16 -13.48 -34.89
C ALA A 18 4.02 -14.51 -34.74
N VAL A 19 3.62 -15.09 -35.85
CA VAL A 19 2.84 -16.34 -35.89
C VAL A 19 3.82 -17.47 -35.62
N LEU A 20 3.72 -18.10 -34.44
CA LEU A 20 4.45 -19.33 -34.14
C LEU A 20 3.69 -20.56 -34.70
N PRO A 21 4.41 -21.56 -35.23
CA PRO A 21 3.81 -22.68 -35.94
C PRO A 21 3.19 -23.71 -34.98
N ARG A 22 1.99 -24.16 -35.35
CA ARG A 22 1.38 -25.42 -34.90
C ARG A 22 2.31 -26.57 -35.24
N ASN A 23 2.76 -27.33 -34.25
CA ASN A 23 3.05 -28.74 -34.39
C ASN A 23 2.69 -29.46 -33.09
N GLY A 24 1.82 -30.45 -33.22
CA GLY A 24 1.23 -31.19 -32.12
C GLY A 24 2.12 -32.31 -31.63
N LEU A 25 1.89 -32.71 -30.38
CA LEU A 25 2.29 -34.02 -29.86
C LEU A 25 1.23 -34.51 -28.85
N ARG A 26 0.59 -35.60 -29.26
CA ARG A 26 -0.04 -36.71 -28.52
C ARG A 26 -0.44 -36.46 -27.04
N ALA A 27 -1.75 -36.44 -26.84
CA ALA A 27 -2.39 -36.80 -25.58
C ALA A 27 -2.24 -38.32 -25.33
N LEU A 28 -1.59 -38.68 -24.22
CA LEU A 28 -1.70 -40.00 -23.60
C LEU A 28 -2.93 -40.00 -22.69
N ARG A 29 -3.96 -40.73 -23.13
CA ARG A 29 -5.12 -41.12 -22.32
C ARG A 29 -4.63 -41.99 -21.15
N THR A 30 -5.00 -41.62 -19.92
CA THR A 30 -5.20 -42.60 -18.84
C THR A 30 -6.64 -42.47 -18.36
N SER A 31 -7.23 -43.64 -18.17
CA SER A 31 -8.64 -43.92 -18.01
C SER A 31 -9.07 -43.91 -16.53
N SER A 32 -10.25 -43.35 -16.30
CA SER A 32 -11.32 -43.78 -15.37
C SER A 32 -10.95 -44.28 -13.96
N SER A 33 -11.50 -43.62 -12.95
CA SER A 33 -12.37 -44.32 -12.00
C SER A 33 -13.49 -43.41 -11.51
N THR A 34 -14.70 -43.93 -11.69
CA THR A 34 -16.01 -43.39 -11.30
C THR A 34 -16.28 -43.81 -9.86
N ILE A 35 -16.64 -42.88 -8.97
CA ILE A 35 -17.33 -43.23 -7.73
C ILE A 35 -18.55 -42.32 -7.59
N HIS A 36 -19.72 -42.96 -7.63
CA HIS A 36 -21.02 -42.39 -7.30
C HIS A 36 -21.24 -42.38 -5.78
N SER A 37 -21.85 -41.31 -5.28
CA SER A 37 -22.79 -41.18 -4.15
C SER A 37 -22.58 -39.79 -3.56
N GLY A 38 -23.58 -38.99 -3.18
CA GLY A 38 -25.01 -39.16 -3.02
C GLY A 38 -25.45 -38.10 -1.99
N GLY A 39 -26.61 -37.49 -2.17
CA GLY A 39 -27.32 -36.76 -1.10
C GLY A 39 -27.13 -35.24 -1.04
N SER A 40 -28.02 -34.54 -1.73
CA SER A 40 -28.49 -33.20 -1.33
C SER A 40 -29.59 -33.36 -0.27
N PRO A 41 -29.80 -32.35 0.59
CA PRO A 41 -31.18 -31.92 0.76
C PRO A 41 -31.39 -30.41 0.60
N HIS A 42 -32.51 -30.15 -0.08
CA HIS A 42 -33.31 -28.95 -0.27
C HIS A 42 -33.28 -27.89 0.84
N CYS A 43 -33.19 -26.62 0.43
CA CYS A 43 -33.75 -25.48 1.15
C CYS A 43 -34.82 -24.80 0.29
N THR A 44 -36.00 -24.66 0.87
CA THR A 44 -37.26 -24.19 0.29
C THR A 44 -37.29 -22.65 0.22
N THR A 45 -37.56 -22.10 -0.96
CA THR A 45 -37.85 -20.66 -1.14
C THR A 45 -39.36 -20.43 -1.12
N SER A 46 -39.84 -19.77 -0.06
CA SER A 46 -41.23 -19.30 0.05
C SER A 46 -41.39 -18.00 -0.72
N ARG A 47 -42.23 -18.03 -1.76
CA ARG A 47 -42.57 -16.90 -2.63
C ARG A 47 -43.88 -16.28 -2.12
N MET A 48 -43.82 -15.11 -1.48
CA MET A 48 -45.03 -14.31 -1.23
C MET A 48 -45.32 -13.42 -2.44
N ARG A 49 -46.49 -13.65 -3.05
CA ARG A 49 -47.10 -12.77 -4.06
C ARG A 49 -47.89 -11.69 -3.33
N PHE A 50 -47.60 -10.42 -3.62
CA PHE A 50 -48.59 -9.34 -3.42
C PHE A 50 -48.94 -8.71 -4.76
N ALA A 51 -50.20 -8.91 -5.14
CA ALA A 51 -50.87 -8.15 -6.18
C ALA A 51 -51.44 -6.88 -5.55
N ARG A 52 -51.28 -5.72 -6.18
CA ARG A 52 -52.27 -4.64 -6.12
C ARG A 52 -52.15 -3.72 -7.33
N ARG A 53 -53.23 -3.75 -8.13
CA ARG A 53 -53.62 -2.73 -9.12
C ARG A 53 -53.90 -1.42 -8.40
N CYS A 54 -53.42 -0.31 -8.95
CA CYS A 54 -54.12 0.97 -8.96
C CYS A 54 -53.63 1.79 -10.15
N CYS A 55 -54.53 2.02 -11.10
CA CYS A 55 -54.36 2.95 -12.21
C CYS A 55 -54.68 4.37 -11.71
N SER A 56 -53.83 5.34 -12.03
CA SER A 56 -54.25 6.73 -12.16
C SER A 56 -53.41 7.43 -13.22
N THR A 57 -54.06 7.82 -14.29
CA THR A 57 -53.55 8.66 -15.37
C THR A 57 -53.39 10.08 -14.86
N LEU A 58 -52.18 10.63 -14.89
CA LEU A 58 -51.95 12.07 -14.66
C LEU A 58 -51.24 12.70 -15.86
N LYS A 59 -51.86 13.77 -16.36
CA LYS A 59 -51.49 14.55 -17.55
C LYS A 59 -50.11 15.18 -17.41
N ARG A 60 -49.34 15.10 -18.49
CA ARG A 60 -48.02 15.70 -18.71
C ARG A 60 -48.19 17.12 -19.25
N SER A 61 -47.53 18.11 -18.65
CA SER A 61 -47.33 19.46 -19.18
C SER A 61 -45.85 19.83 -19.05
N PRO A 62 -45.30 20.74 -19.90
CA PRO A 62 -43.92 20.70 -20.34
C PRO A 62 -42.94 21.41 -19.41
N ALA A 63 -41.68 21.00 -19.54
CA ALA A 63 -40.50 21.53 -18.86
C ALA A 63 -40.22 23.01 -19.17
N PRO A 64 -39.56 23.73 -18.25
CA PRO A 64 -38.66 24.81 -18.60
C PRO A 64 -37.19 24.41 -18.44
N ASN A 65 -36.37 25.05 -19.27
CA ASN A 65 -34.95 24.80 -19.50
C ASN A 65 -34.08 25.04 -18.25
N GLU A 66 -33.10 24.16 -18.06
CA GLU A 66 -31.90 24.42 -17.25
C GLU A 66 -30.90 25.19 -18.13
N ASP A 67 -30.57 26.42 -17.72
CA ASP A 67 -29.30 27.06 -18.06
C ASP A 67 -28.66 27.49 -16.74
N ASP A 68 -27.48 26.94 -16.51
CA ASP A 68 -26.56 27.26 -15.43
C ASP A 68 -26.14 28.74 -15.48
N THR A 69 -26.13 29.40 -14.32
CA THR A 69 -25.10 30.40 -13.97
C THR A 69 -25.21 30.73 -12.48
N LEU A 70 -24.31 30.15 -11.68
CA LEU A 70 -23.99 30.64 -10.33
C LEU A 70 -23.01 31.81 -10.45
N PRO A 71 -23.26 32.94 -9.75
CA PRO A 71 -22.17 33.79 -9.31
C PRO A 71 -22.10 33.92 -7.78
N LEU A 72 -20.85 33.95 -7.33
CA LEU A 72 -20.38 34.09 -5.96
C LEU A 72 -20.59 35.53 -5.44
N LEU A 73 -21.22 35.64 -4.26
CA LEU A 73 -21.01 36.56 -3.12
C LEU A 73 -20.80 38.09 -3.30
N LYS A 74 -21.50 38.81 -2.40
CA LYS A 74 -21.25 40.15 -1.80
C LYS A 74 -21.69 41.39 -2.59
N ASN A 75 -22.83 41.95 -2.20
CA ASN A 75 -22.97 43.29 -1.58
C ASN A 75 -24.42 43.74 -1.71
N SER A 76 -25.07 44.09 -0.59
CA SER A 76 -26.01 45.22 -0.42
C SER A 76 -26.70 45.11 0.94
N LEU A 77 -26.22 45.91 1.90
CA LEU A 77 -26.98 46.33 3.07
C LEU A 77 -27.91 47.46 2.64
N SER A 78 -29.22 47.36 2.91
CA SER A 78 -30.06 48.54 3.21
C SER A 78 -31.35 48.14 3.93
N GLU A 79 -31.46 48.72 5.12
CA GLU A 79 -32.50 48.91 6.14
C GLU A 79 -33.96 48.45 5.96
N GLY A 80 -34.48 47.84 7.04
CA GLY A 80 -35.90 47.71 7.38
C GLY A 80 -36.08 46.85 8.65
N PRO A 81 -36.61 47.38 9.78
CA PRO A 81 -36.56 46.69 11.06
C PRO A 81 -37.77 45.74 11.21
N VAL A 82 -37.53 44.44 11.04
CA VAL A 82 -38.43 43.41 11.57
C VAL A 82 -37.60 42.58 12.54
N GLN A 83 -37.94 42.71 13.83
CA GLN A 83 -37.38 41.91 14.91
C GLN A 83 -37.76 40.43 14.71
N SER A 84 -36.98 39.71 13.90
CA SER A 84 -36.86 38.27 14.01
C SER A 84 -35.68 37.98 14.93
N ARG A 85 -35.95 37.35 16.08
CA ARG A 85 -34.93 36.79 16.96
C ARG A 85 -34.08 35.83 16.12
N THR A 86 -32.87 36.23 15.74
CA THR A 86 -31.85 35.30 15.30
C THR A 86 -31.53 34.38 16.47
N PRO A 87 -31.64 33.04 16.33
CA PRO A 87 -31.19 32.15 17.37
C PRO A 87 -29.69 32.40 17.55
N ARG A 88 -29.26 32.63 18.80
CA ARG A 88 -27.84 32.62 19.16
C ARG A 88 -27.27 31.31 18.62
N SER A 89 -26.48 31.39 17.56
CA SER A 89 -25.68 30.25 17.10
C SER A 89 -24.73 29.92 18.25
N ASP A 90 -25.02 28.85 18.97
CA ASP A 90 -24.20 28.39 20.07
C ASP A 90 -22.78 28.17 19.54
N SER A 91 -21.80 28.93 20.05
CA SER A 91 -20.41 28.87 19.60
C SER A 91 -19.83 27.44 19.54
N GLY A 92 -20.40 26.50 20.30
CA GLY A 92 -20.06 25.08 20.26
C GLY A 92 -20.48 24.37 18.96
N THR A 93 -21.68 24.62 18.42
CA THR A 93 -22.16 23.95 17.20
C THR A 93 -21.35 24.37 15.97
N ALA A 94 -20.96 25.64 15.89
CA ALA A 94 -20.07 26.14 14.84
C ALA A 94 -18.69 25.46 14.88
N SER A 95 -18.11 25.26 16.07
CA SER A 95 -16.84 24.53 16.22
C SER A 95 -16.95 23.06 15.82
N LEU A 96 -18.10 22.41 16.06
CA LEU A 96 -18.33 21.02 15.67
C LEU A 96 -18.57 20.89 14.16
N ALA A 97 -19.24 21.86 13.53
CA ALA A 97 -19.40 21.91 12.07
C ALA A 97 -18.04 22.02 11.36
N ILE A 98 -17.12 22.86 11.88
CA ILE A 98 -15.74 22.92 11.39
C ILE A 98 -15.04 21.56 11.55
N SER A 99 -15.30 20.84 12.65
CA SER A 99 -14.71 19.51 12.87
C SER A 99 -15.20 18.48 11.84
N ILE A 100 -16.47 18.53 11.44
CA ILE A 100 -17.02 17.68 10.37
C ILE A 100 -16.37 18.00 9.02
N GLU A 101 -16.22 19.28 8.68
CA GLU A 101 -15.56 19.68 7.44
C GLU A 101 -14.10 19.21 7.39
N LEU A 102 -13.36 19.39 8.48
CA LEU A 102 -11.99 18.88 8.61
C LEU A 102 -11.93 17.34 8.48
N LEU A 103 -12.87 16.61 9.06
CA LEU A 103 -12.96 15.15 8.91
C LEU A 103 -13.12 14.73 7.44
N LEU A 104 -13.96 15.43 6.67
CA LEU A 104 -14.15 15.16 5.25
C LEU A 104 -12.89 15.50 4.44
N GLN A 105 -12.18 16.56 4.80
CA GLN A 105 -10.91 16.93 4.19
C GLN A 105 -9.82 15.90 4.50
N HIS A 106 -9.69 15.44 5.74
CA HIS A 106 -8.77 14.38 6.13
C HIS A 106 -9.05 13.07 5.39
N ARG A 107 -10.32 12.70 5.22
CA ARG A 107 -10.71 11.52 4.43
C ARG A 107 -10.24 11.63 2.98
N ALA A 108 -10.49 12.76 2.32
CA ALA A 108 -10.03 13.00 0.95
C ALA A 108 -8.49 13.03 0.85
N HIS A 109 -7.83 13.60 1.86
CA HIS A 109 -6.37 13.61 1.96
C HIS A 109 -5.83 12.17 2.11
N MET A 110 -6.48 11.33 2.90
CA MET A 110 -6.10 9.94 3.10
C MET A 110 -6.18 9.14 1.79
N THR A 111 -7.25 9.29 1.01
CA THR A 111 -7.35 8.68 -0.34
C THR A 111 -6.17 9.08 -1.21
N ARG A 112 -5.84 10.38 -1.24
CA ARG A 112 -4.73 10.90 -2.04
C ARG A 112 -3.38 10.32 -1.61
N VAL A 113 -3.09 10.33 -0.31
CA VAL A 113 -1.84 9.78 0.24
C VAL A 113 -1.74 8.29 -0.06
N TYR A 114 -2.83 7.55 0.17
CA TYR A 114 -2.88 6.11 -0.08
C TYR A 114 -2.63 5.77 -1.56
N MET A 115 -3.24 6.50 -2.49
CA MET A 115 -3.01 6.30 -3.94
C MET A 115 -1.59 6.70 -4.36
N ALA A 116 -1.02 7.75 -3.75
CA ALA A 116 0.36 8.16 -4.02
C ALA A 116 1.39 7.10 -3.60
N LEU A 117 1.07 6.21 -2.66
CA LEU A 117 1.95 5.10 -2.27
C LEU A 117 2.25 4.14 -3.42
N LEU A 118 1.41 4.07 -4.45
CA LEU A 118 1.70 3.28 -5.64
C LEU A 118 2.99 3.75 -6.34
N ALA A 119 3.30 5.04 -6.29
CA ALA A 119 4.54 5.57 -6.86
C ALA A 119 5.78 5.17 -6.05
N ASP A 120 5.63 4.85 -4.75
CA ASP A 120 6.73 4.42 -3.89
C ASP A 120 6.67 2.91 -3.62
N ARG A 121 7.46 2.14 -4.39
CA ARG A 121 7.55 0.69 -4.24
C ARG A 121 7.87 0.22 -2.82
N ARG A 122 8.44 1.08 -1.95
CA ARG A 122 8.72 0.73 -0.56
C ARG A 122 7.46 0.37 0.20
N ALA A 123 6.31 0.99 -0.09
CA ALA A 123 5.05 0.70 0.59
C ALA A 123 4.60 -0.77 0.43
N GLN A 124 5.08 -1.44 -0.62
CA GLN A 124 4.77 -2.85 -0.91
C GLN A 124 5.55 -3.84 -0.04
N TYR A 125 6.64 -3.42 0.60
CA TYR A 125 7.48 -4.30 1.43
C TYR A 125 7.90 -3.71 2.78
N ARG A 126 7.66 -2.41 3.02
CA ARG A 126 7.85 -1.72 4.30
C ARG A 126 6.50 -1.39 4.90
N ASP A 127 6.14 -2.19 5.91
CA ASP A 127 4.90 -2.02 6.64
C ASP A 127 4.86 -0.69 7.38
N GLN A 128 5.99 -0.27 7.96
CA GLN A 128 6.09 1.00 8.68
C GLN A 128 5.71 2.18 7.78
N LEU A 129 6.21 2.21 6.54
CA LEU A 129 5.91 3.30 5.60
C LEU A 129 4.42 3.39 5.28
N LEU A 130 3.77 2.25 5.03
CA LEU A 130 2.33 2.18 4.78
C LEU A 130 1.55 2.66 6.01
N LEU A 131 1.93 2.18 7.20
CA LEU A 131 1.29 2.53 8.45
C LEU A 131 1.47 4.00 8.83
N THR A 132 2.68 4.55 8.75
CA THR A 132 2.94 5.95 9.11
C THR A 132 2.24 6.92 8.17
N SER A 133 2.12 6.56 6.88
CA SER A 133 1.45 7.40 5.88
C SER A 133 -0.06 7.55 6.14
N VAL A 134 -0.68 6.52 6.71
CA VAL A 134 -2.13 6.51 6.98
C VAL A 134 -2.43 6.88 8.44
N SER A 135 -1.62 6.43 9.40
CA SER A 135 -1.93 6.54 10.85
C SER A 135 -1.93 7.99 11.33
N SER A 136 -1.05 8.86 10.84
CA SER A 136 -1.06 10.29 11.23
C SER A 136 -2.39 10.96 10.88
N ILE A 137 -2.94 10.68 9.69
CA ILE A 137 -4.23 11.23 9.26
C ILE A 137 -5.37 10.63 10.09
N GLN A 138 -5.30 9.31 10.36
CA GLN A 138 -6.27 8.63 11.20
C GLN A 138 -6.28 9.18 12.62
N GLU A 139 -5.14 9.44 13.24
CA GLU A 139 -5.02 10.02 14.57
C GLU A 139 -5.74 11.38 14.66
N ASP A 140 -5.51 12.26 13.69
CA ASP A 140 -6.23 13.55 13.59
C ASP A 140 -7.74 13.34 13.47
N MET A 141 -8.18 12.40 12.60
CA MET A 141 -9.60 12.07 12.45
C MET A 141 -10.20 11.51 13.75
N GLN A 142 -9.46 10.69 14.50
CA GLN A 142 -9.94 10.13 15.78
C GLN A 142 -10.16 11.22 16.81
N VAL A 143 -9.27 12.20 16.91
CA VAL A 143 -9.42 13.35 17.83
C VAL A 143 -10.71 14.10 17.52
N LEU A 144 -10.95 14.43 16.24
CA LEU A 144 -12.15 15.13 15.81
C LEU A 144 -13.43 14.29 16.03
N LEU A 145 -13.40 12.98 15.75
CA LEU A 145 -14.57 12.13 15.92
C LEU A 145 -14.91 11.89 17.40
N ARG A 146 -13.90 11.73 18.27
CA ARG A 146 -14.12 11.65 19.73
C ARG A 146 -14.73 12.93 20.28
N ARG A 147 -14.32 14.09 19.75
CA ARG A 147 -14.95 15.38 20.11
C ARG A 147 -16.43 15.44 19.70
N LEU A 148 -16.78 14.88 18.54
CA LEU A 148 -18.18 14.77 18.11
C LEU A 148 -18.98 13.81 19.00
N LEU A 149 -18.42 12.65 19.34
CA LEU A 149 -19.03 11.67 20.25
C LEU A 149 -19.29 12.27 21.65
N ALA A 150 -18.37 13.08 22.16
CA ALA A 150 -18.51 13.74 23.46
C ALA A 150 -19.55 14.88 23.46
N SER A 151 -20.05 15.31 22.30
CA SER A 151 -21.01 16.43 22.18
C SER A 151 -22.48 16.04 22.44
N GLU A 152 -22.76 14.75 22.64
CA GLU A 152 -24.09 14.24 22.99
C GLU A 152 -24.10 13.74 24.45
N PRO A 153 -24.61 14.55 25.39
CA PRO A 153 -24.69 14.17 26.80
C PRO A 153 -26.00 13.40 27.06
N GLU A 154 -25.95 12.07 27.07
CA GLU A 154 -26.99 11.26 27.74
C GLU A 154 -26.32 10.16 28.56
N GLY A 155 -26.46 10.27 29.88
CA GLY A 155 -25.95 9.33 30.88
C GLY A 155 -24.47 9.53 31.18
N ALA A 156 -24.14 10.51 32.01
CA ALA A 156 -22.84 10.51 32.68
C ALA A 156 -22.73 9.20 33.49
N PRO A 157 -21.78 8.29 33.19
CA PRO A 157 -21.35 7.35 34.21
C PRO A 157 -20.84 8.19 35.38
N SER A 158 -21.21 7.79 36.59
CA SER A 158 -20.82 8.42 37.85
C SER A 158 -19.36 8.87 37.81
N ALA A 159 -19.09 10.10 38.25
CA ALA A 159 -17.81 10.82 38.12
C ALA A 159 -16.57 10.18 38.82
N ASN A 160 -16.57 8.87 39.04
CA ASN A 160 -15.53 8.10 39.71
C ASN A 160 -14.82 7.05 38.82
N GLU A 161 -15.15 6.95 37.53
CA GLU A 161 -14.42 6.04 36.63
C GLU A 161 -13.09 6.67 36.20
N GLN A 162 -11.99 6.07 36.69
CA GLN A 162 -10.63 6.38 36.26
C GLN A 162 -10.50 6.31 34.74
N PRO A 163 -9.60 7.10 34.12
CA PRO A 163 -9.31 6.99 32.69
C PRO A 163 -8.77 5.59 32.40
N GLN A 164 -9.63 4.71 31.88
CA GLN A 164 -9.26 3.36 31.47
C GLN A 164 -8.32 3.48 30.26
N GLU A 165 -7.10 2.93 30.39
CA GLU A 165 -6.01 3.11 29.42
C GLU A 165 -6.26 2.46 28.04
N SER A 166 -7.30 1.63 27.91
CA SER A 166 -7.68 0.99 26.64
C SER A 166 -8.93 1.64 26.04
N PRO A 167 -8.91 2.10 24.78
CA PRO A 167 -10.10 2.64 24.12
C PRO A 167 -11.19 1.57 24.02
N GLU A 168 -12.41 1.90 24.45
CA GLU A 168 -13.56 1.00 24.40
C GLU A 168 -13.90 0.56 22.96
N PRO A 169 -14.36 -0.69 22.76
CA PRO A 169 -14.81 -1.17 21.46
C PRO A 169 -16.01 -0.38 20.96
N MET A 170 -16.14 -0.27 19.64
CA MET A 170 -17.24 0.49 19.03
C MET A 170 -18.59 -0.24 19.23
N THR A 171 -19.55 0.42 19.88
CA THR A 171 -20.89 -0.12 20.14
C THR A 171 -21.95 0.49 19.22
N CYS A 172 -23.08 -0.21 19.01
CA CYS A 172 -24.22 0.34 18.26
C CYS A 172 -24.72 1.66 18.86
N ASP A 173 -24.69 1.81 20.19
CA ASP A 173 -25.11 3.04 20.87
C ASP A 173 -24.17 4.21 20.55
N ALA A 174 -22.85 3.97 20.55
CA ALA A 174 -21.87 4.98 20.13
C ALA A 174 -22.09 5.41 18.67
N VAL A 175 -22.35 4.46 17.77
CA VAL A 175 -22.66 4.76 16.35
C VAL A 175 -23.95 5.59 16.23
N ARG A 176 -25.01 5.24 16.96
CA ARG A 176 -26.26 6.01 16.96
C ARG A 176 -26.08 7.42 17.51
N ARG A 177 -25.29 7.60 18.57
CA ARG A 177 -24.95 8.92 19.10
C ARG A 177 -24.18 9.75 18.07
N LEU A 178 -23.18 9.16 17.42
CA LEU A 178 -22.42 9.83 16.37
C LEU A 178 -23.32 10.29 15.21
N LYS A 179 -24.21 9.40 14.72
CA LYS A 179 -25.17 9.73 13.64
C LYS A 179 -26.07 10.91 14.01
N LYS A 180 -26.64 10.88 15.22
CA LYS A 180 -27.50 11.95 15.74
C LYS A 180 -26.74 13.27 15.81
N ALA A 181 -25.53 13.26 16.39
CA ALA A 181 -24.67 14.44 16.46
C ALA A 181 -24.37 15.00 15.06
N TRP A 182 -23.92 14.13 14.14
CA TRP A 182 -23.56 14.48 12.77
C TRP A 182 -24.72 15.15 12.02
N THR A 183 -25.89 14.52 12.03
CA THR A 183 -27.08 15.02 11.32
C THR A 183 -27.65 16.28 11.95
N ARG A 184 -27.62 16.40 13.29
CA ARG A 184 -27.98 17.63 14.03
C ARG A 184 -27.08 18.80 13.65
N ILE A 185 -25.76 18.59 13.63
CA ILE A 185 -24.77 19.64 13.31
C ILE A 185 -24.93 20.09 11.86
N ASN A 186 -25.16 19.17 10.93
CA ASN A 186 -25.38 19.50 9.52
C ASN A 186 -26.80 20.02 9.22
N GLY A 187 -27.66 20.15 10.24
CA GLY A 187 -29.01 20.71 10.11
C GLY A 187 -29.96 19.85 9.28
N VAL A 188 -29.74 18.54 9.20
CA VAL A 188 -30.55 17.64 8.36
C VAL A 188 -31.50 16.81 9.21
N ALA A 189 -32.81 16.96 8.97
CA ALA A 189 -33.85 16.30 9.75
C ALA A 189 -34.16 14.88 9.26
N ASP A 190 -34.20 13.93 10.19
CA ASP A 190 -34.43 12.49 9.97
C ASP A 190 -35.84 12.15 9.42
N HIS A 191 -36.86 12.98 9.73
CA HIS A 191 -38.27 12.67 9.49
C HIS A 191 -38.98 13.60 8.50
N SER A 192 -38.25 14.21 7.56
CA SER A 192 -38.90 15.05 6.54
C SER A 192 -39.69 14.22 5.54
N ARG A 193 -40.95 14.61 5.28
CA ARG A 193 -41.77 14.04 4.18
C ARG A 193 -41.30 14.51 2.80
N ASP A 194 -40.47 15.56 2.75
CA ASP A 194 -39.88 16.05 1.52
C ASP A 194 -38.77 15.10 1.02
N ALA A 195 -38.91 14.66 -0.22
CA ALA A 195 -37.97 13.75 -0.87
C ALA A 195 -36.55 14.35 -0.98
N ALA A 196 -36.43 15.65 -1.20
CA ALA A 196 -35.13 16.32 -1.29
C ALA A 196 -34.39 16.31 0.05
N MET A 197 -35.10 16.64 1.14
CA MET A 197 -34.58 16.58 2.50
C MET A 197 -34.21 15.16 2.92
N ARG A 198 -35.05 14.17 2.59
CA ARG A 198 -34.72 12.75 2.84
C ARG A 198 -33.47 12.31 2.10
N HIS A 199 -33.30 12.74 0.85
CA HIS A 199 -32.09 12.43 0.09
C HIS A 199 -30.84 13.11 0.70
N ALA A 200 -30.94 14.35 1.15
CA ALA A 200 -29.86 15.04 1.87
C ALA A 200 -29.48 14.31 3.16
N TYR A 201 -30.47 13.83 3.91
CA TYR A 201 -30.26 13.05 5.14
C TYR A 201 -29.48 11.76 4.89
N LEU A 202 -29.93 10.96 3.91
CA LEU A 202 -29.26 9.71 3.54
C LEU A 202 -27.83 9.95 3.02
N ARG A 203 -27.60 11.06 2.31
CA ARG A 203 -26.25 11.45 1.86
C ARG A 203 -25.33 11.76 3.04
N GLU A 204 -25.83 12.48 4.04
CA GLU A 204 -25.05 12.79 5.25
C GLU A 204 -24.77 11.56 6.11
N LEU A 205 -25.74 10.64 6.24
CA LEU A 205 -25.49 9.37 6.93
C LEU A 205 -24.39 8.55 6.25
N ARG A 206 -24.42 8.43 4.91
CA ARG A 206 -23.34 7.74 4.18
C ARG A 206 -21.99 8.39 4.42
N ARG A 207 -21.92 9.73 4.38
CA ARG A 207 -20.69 10.48 4.71
C ARG A 207 -20.19 10.20 6.12
N CYS A 208 -21.09 10.17 7.11
CA CYS A 208 -20.77 9.81 8.49
C CYS A 208 -20.16 8.40 8.57
N TYR A 209 -20.81 7.40 7.97
CA TYR A 209 -20.34 6.01 7.99
C TYR A 209 -18.99 5.80 7.30
N SER A 210 -18.80 6.34 6.08
CA SER A 210 -17.51 6.22 5.39
C SER A 210 -16.39 6.90 6.19
N THR A 211 -16.68 8.03 6.84
CA THR A 211 -15.71 8.74 7.70
C THR A 211 -15.37 7.95 8.95
N LEU A 212 -16.38 7.34 9.59
CA LEU A 212 -16.19 6.50 10.76
C LEU A 212 -15.31 5.27 10.45
N ILE A 213 -15.52 4.62 9.31
CA ILE A 213 -14.68 3.47 8.92
C ILE A 213 -13.24 3.92 8.66
N CYS A 214 -13.09 5.03 7.95
CA CYS A 214 -11.80 5.58 7.55
C CYS A 214 -10.90 6.03 8.72
N CYS A 215 -11.49 6.47 9.83
CA CYS A 215 -10.76 7.12 10.92
C CYS A 215 -9.86 6.19 11.76
N GLY A 216 -9.93 4.87 11.57
CA GLY A 216 -9.11 3.91 12.31
C GLY A 216 -9.50 3.72 13.78
N LEU A 217 -10.69 4.18 14.19
CA LEU A 217 -11.28 3.80 15.48
C LEU A 217 -11.66 2.33 15.53
N LEU A 218 -12.11 1.77 14.40
CA LEU A 218 -12.45 0.36 14.29
C LEU A 218 -11.17 -0.48 14.38
N ARG A 219 -11.12 -1.37 15.36
CA ARG A 219 -10.00 -2.24 15.68
C ARG A 219 -10.20 -3.65 15.15
N SER A 220 -11.42 -4.09 14.88
CA SER A 220 -11.67 -5.46 14.41
C SER A 220 -12.60 -5.53 13.20
N GLU A 221 -12.52 -6.65 12.50
CA GLU A 221 -13.44 -6.98 11.41
C GLU A 221 -14.89 -7.14 11.92
N SER A 222 -15.07 -7.61 13.15
CA SER A 222 -16.38 -7.69 13.79
C SER A 222 -17.03 -6.31 14.00
N GLU A 223 -16.25 -5.27 14.31
CA GLU A 223 -16.75 -3.91 14.41
C GLU A 223 -17.13 -3.35 13.03
N VAL A 224 -16.38 -3.67 11.97
CA VAL A 224 -16.78 -3.33 10.59
C VAL A 224 -18.11 -3.98 10.23
N ARG A 225 -18.32 -5.26 10.58
CA ARG A 225 -19.61 -5.94 10.41
C ARG A 225 -20.72 -5.30 11.22
N LEU A 226 -20.43 -4.83 12.44
CA LEU A 226 -21.38 -4.07 13.25
C LEU A 226 -21.81 -2.80 12.51
N ILE A 227 -20.88 -2.03 11.94
CA ILE A 227 -21.19 -0.84 11.16
C ILE A 227 -22.06 -1.18 9.93
N LEU A 228 -21.72 -2.23 9.18
CA LEU A 228 -22.52 -2.71 8.06
C LEU A 228 -23.94 -3.13 8.50
N SER A 229 -24.05 -3.80 9.65
CA SER A 229 -25.33 -4.24 10.20
C SER A 229 -26.20 -3.05 10.64
N GLU A 230 -25.60 -2.02 11.23
CA GLU A 230 -26.32 -0.82 11.65
C GLU A 230 -26.78 -0.01 10.42
N LEU A 231 -25.93 0.10 9.40
CA LEU A 231 -26.27 0.74 8.13
C LEU A 231 -27.45 0.03 7.44
N HIS A 232 -27.42 -1.31 7.36
CA HIS A 232 -28.43 -2.10 6.65
C HIS A 232 -29.71 -2.34 7.45
N ASN A 233 -29.61 -2.74 8.73
CA ASN A 233 -30.77 -3.15 9.53
C ASN A 233 -31.46 -1.97 10.22
N THR A 234 -30.70 -0.97 10.68
CA THR A 234 -31.24 0.15 11.46
C THR A 234 -31.64 1.30 10.53
N ASP A 235 -30.72 1.74 9.67
CA ASP A 235 -30.97 2.92 8.81
C ASP A 235 -31.59 2.53 7.45
N LEU A 236 -31.62 1.24 7.11
CA LEU A 236 -32.11 0.70 5.84
C LEU A 236 -31.39 1.32 4.63
N ILE A 237 -30.08 1.52 4.76
CA ILE A 237 -29.21 2.11 3.75
C ILE A 237 -28.24 1.05 3.22
N GLU A 238 -28.09 0.98 1.91
CA GLU A 238 -27.01 0.21 1.30
C GLU A 238 -25.69 0.99 1.28
N PRO A 239 -24.53 0.33 1.49
CA PRO A 239 -23.21 0.95 1.41
C PRO A 239 -22.91 1.39 -0.03
N ASP A 240 -22.39 2.60 -0.21
CA ASP A 240 -22.04 3.15 -1.52
C ASP A 240 -20.54 2.98 -1.84
N ALA A 241 -20.14 3.36 -3.05
CA ALA A 241 -18.75 3.33 -3.48
C ALA A 241 -17.78 3.99 -2.49
N SER A 242 -18.13 5.17 -1.95
CA SER A 242 -17.29 5.90 -1.00
C SER A 242 -17.11 5.18 0.32
N PHE A 243 -18.12 4.40 0.77
CA PHE A 243 -17.98 3.49 1.90
C PHE A 243 -16.94 2.39 1.63
N TYR A 244 -17.00 1.72 0.48
CA TYR A 244 -16.05 0.66 0.15
C TYR A 244 -14.62 1.18 -0.06
N GLU A 245 -14.47 2.34 -0.69
CA GLU A 245 -13.18 3.03 -0.83
C GLU A 245 -12.56 3.32 0.54
N ALA A 246 -13.35 3.88 1.47
CA ALA A 246 -12.93 4.11 2.85
C ALA A 246 -12.57 2.80 3.56
N LEU A 247 -13.36 1.76 3.36
CA LEU A 247 -13.14 0.44 3.96
C LEU A 247 -11.82 -0.17 3.51
N PHE A 248 -11.53 -0.21 2.20
CA PHE A 248 -10.28 -0.81 1.69
C PHE A 248 -9.03 -0.13 2.27
N MET A 249 -9.07 1.18 2.51
CA MET A 249 -7.98 1.88 3.16
C MET A 249 -7.93 1.60 4.68
N ALA A 250 -9.09 1.48 5.33
CA ALA A 250 -9.19 1.21 6.77
C ALA A 250 -8.74 -0.21 7.15
N LEU A 251 -8.79 -1.19 6.23
CA LEU A 251 -8.36 -2.57 6.51
C LEU A 251 -6.93 -2.66 7.07
N TRP A 252 -6.03 -1.73 6.71
CA TRP A 252 -4.66 -1.66 7.21
C TRP A 252 -4.53 -1.24 8.69
N SER A 253 -5.61 -0.73 9.27
CA SER A 253 -5.66 -0.28 10.67
C SER A 253 -6.23 -1.31 11.65
N LEU A 254 -6.77 -2.43 11.13
CA LEU A 254 -7.35 -3.50 11.95
C LEU A 254 -6.30 -4.25 12.76
N SER A 255 -6.68 -4.65 13.97
CA SER A 255 -5.82 -5.38 14.92
C SER A 255 -5.44 -6.77 14.41
N GLU A 256 -6.36 -7.48 13.75
CA GLU A 256 -6.09 -8.78 13.14
C GLU A 256 -5.02 -8.70 12.04
N VAL A 257 -4.88 -7.51 11.45
CA VAL A 257 -3.91 -7.20 10.41
C VAL A 257 -2.58 -6.75 10.99
N ARG A 258 -2.57 -5.90 12.03
CA ARG A 258 -1.36 -5.29 12.62
C ARG A 258 -0.50 -6.24 13.47
N GLY A 259 -0.85 -7.52 13.55
CA GLY A 259 -0.04 -8.53 14.25
C GLY A 259 0.14 -8.27 15.75
N GLY A 260 -0.59 -7.29 16.31
CA GLY A 260 -0.47 -6.81 17.68
C GLY A 260 -1.49 -7.49 18.57
N GLY A 261 -1.13 -8.67 19.08
CA GLY A 261 -1.93 -9.42 20.04
C GLY A 261 -1.03 -10.23 20.96
N SER A 262 -0.69 -9.61 22.08
CA SER A 262 -0.02 -10.12 23.28
C SER A 262 -0.05 -11.64 23.47
N ALA A 263 1.11 -12.21 23.76
CA ALA A 263 1.28 -13.55 24.32
C ALA A 263 0.77 -13.63 25.77
N THR A 264 -0.46 -13.19 26.02
CA THR A 264 -1.14 -13.33 27.31
C THR A 264 -2.50 -13.98 27.08
N GLY A 265 -2.57 -15.28 27.41
CA GLY A 265 -3.83 -15.95 27.74
C GLY A 265 -4.63 -16.54 26.59
N GLU A 266 -4.50 -17.86 26.43
CA GLU A 266 -5.60 -18.77 26.08
C GLU A 266 -6.41 -18.49 24.80
N HIS A 267 -5.81 -18.79 23.65
CA HIS A 267 -6.44 -19.65 22.63
C HIS A 267 -5.40 -20.04 21.58
N ARG A 268 -4.67 -21.13 21.87
CA ARG A 268 -3.74 -21.77 20.94
C ARG A 268 -4.47 -22.86 20.16
N ASP A 269 -4.84 -22.56 18.93
CA ASP A 269 -4.89 -23.59 17.87
C ASP A 269 -3.51 -23.63 17.20
N GLY A 270 -2.68 -24.58 17.64
CA GLY A 270 -1.67 -25.34 16.88
C GLY A 270 -0.59 -24.65 16.04
N THR A 271 -0.62 -23.33 15.82
CA THR A 271 0.35 -22.64 14.98
C THR A 271 1.47 -22.09 15.86
N THR A 272 2.66 -22.65 15.67
CA THR A 272 3.91 -22.18 16.28
C THR A 272 4.07 -20.68 16.06
N PRO A 273 4.52 -19.92 17.08
CA PRO A 273 4.76 -18.49 16.93
C PRO A 273 5.78 -18.28 15.82
N GLN A 274 5.31 -17.75 14.69
CA GLN A 274 6.13 -17.52 13.51
C GLN A 274 7.15 -16.43 13.87
N ALA A 275 8.45 -16.72 13.68
CA ALA A 275 9.49 -15.76 13.94
C ALA A 275 9.25 -14.46 13.14
N PRO A 276 9.53 -13.27 13.70
CA PRO A 276 9.33 -12.01 13.01
C PRO A 276 10.08 -12.00 11.68
N GLU A 277 9.36 -12.01 10.57
CA GLU A 277 9.92 -11.92 9.23
C GLU A 277 10.50 -10.51 9.05
N ILE A 278 11.82 -10.39 8.83
CA ILE A 278 12.46 -9.09 8.62
C ILE A 278 12.66 -8.86 7.12
N VAL A 279 12.08 -7.77 6.60
CA VAL A 279 12.16 -7.37 5.20
C VAL A 279 12.82 -6.00 5.09
N ALA A 280 13.96 -5.95 4.39
CA ALA A 280 14.68 -4.70 4.09
C ALA A 280 14.97 -3.81 5.31
N GLY A 281 15.40 -4.40 6.42
CA GLY A 281 15.75 -3.67 7.63
C GLY A 281 14.63 -3.57 8.68
N GLU A 282 13.41 -4.04 8.39
CA GLU A 282 12.22 -3.84 9.23
C GLU A 282 11.51 -5.17 9.55
N VAL A 283 11.06 -5.33 10.79
CA VAL A 283 10.18 -6.45 11.17
C VAL A 283 8.82 -6.25 10.49
N ARG A 284 8.33 -7.27 9.80
CA ARG A 284 7.00 -7.31 9.20
C ARG A 284 5.97 -7.25 10.32
N GLN A 285 5.15 -6.20 10.30
CA GLN A 285 4.09 -5.95 11.28
C GLN A 285 2.71 -6.36 10.72
N LEU A 286 2.58 -6.43 9.39
CA LEU A 286 1.28 -6.59 8.73
C LEU A 286 1.09 -7.99 8.15
N ARG A 287 -0.06 -8.58 8.50
CA ARG A 287 -0.63 -9.76 7.85
C ARG A 287 -1.30 -9.37 6.54
N ARG A 288 -0.47 -8.98 5.55
CA ARG A 288 -0.91 -8.50 4.22
C ARG A 288 -1.88 -9.44 3.49
N SER A 289 -1.79 -10.76 3.71
CA SER A 289 -2.72 -11.74 3.14
C SER A 289 -4.14 -11.56 3.66
N VAL A 290 -4.31 -11.33 4.97
CA VAL A 290 -5.62 -11.12 5.61
C VAL A 290 -6.30 -9.88 5.01
N VAL A 291 -5.55 -8.80 4.78
CA VAL A 291 -6.07 -7.60 4.10
C VAL A 291 -6.54 -7.93 2.69
N GLY A 292 -5.78 -8.73 1.94
CA GLY A 292 -6.15 -9.15 0.59
C GLY A 292 -7.44 -9.97 0.56
N ASP A 293 -7.60 -10.90 1.51
CA ASP A 293 -8.79 -11.73 1.63
C ASP A 293 -10.02 -10.89 2.00
N LEU A 294 -9.89 -9.98 2.98
CA LEU A 294 -10.96 -9.07 3.37
C LEU A 294 -11.34 -8.11 2.24
N ALA A 295 -10.35 -7.55 1.53
CA ALA A 295 -10.61 -6.70 0.38
C ALA A 295 -11.37 -7.45 -0.71
N GLY A 296 -10.98 -8.70 -1.00
CA GLY A 296 -11.69 -9.56 -1.95
C GLY A 296 -13.12 -9.86 -1.52
N TYR A 297 -13.34 -10.16 -0.24
CA TYR A 297 -14.66 -10.39 0.34
C TYR A 297 -15.59 -9.17 0.18
N TYR A 298 -15.13 -7.98 0.61
CA TYR A 298 -15.94 -6.76 0.54
C TYR A 298 -16.15 -6.26 -0.89
N MET A 299 -15.17 -6.47 -1.79
CA MET A 299 -15.36 -6.19 -3.21
C MET A 299 -16.43 -7.12 -3.83
N GLY A 300 -16.42 -8.40 -3.46
CA GLY A 300 -17.47 -9.35 -3.84
C GLY A 300 -18.85 -8.92 -3.34
N HIS A 301 -18.94 -8.48 -2.09
CA HIS A 301 -20.17 -7.93 -1.50
C HIS A 301 -20.68 -6.70 -2.27
N ALA A 302 -19.80 -5.74 -2.57
CA ALA A 302 -20.14 -4.55 -3.36
C ALA A 302 -20.66 -4.89 -4.77
N LEU A 303 -20.04 -5.88 -5.43
CA LEU A 303 -20.45 -6.35 -6.76
C LEU A 303 -21.79 -7.09 -6.74
N ALA A 304 -22.08 -7.86 -5.68
CA ALA A 304 -23.37 -8.54 -5.52
C ALA A 304 -24.53 -7.54 -5.44
N GLN A 305 -24.36 -6.45 -4.66
CA GLN A 305 -25.35 -5.37 -4.57
C GLN A 305 -25.61 -4.69 -5.92
N HIS A 306 -24.58 -4.59 -6.77
CA HIS A 306 -24.73 -3.96 -8.08
C HIS A 306 -25.65 -4.77 -9.01
N LEU A 307 -25.62 -6.10 -8.93
CA LEU A 307 -26.45 -6.99 -9.76
C LEU A 307 -27.93 -6.90 -9.40
N ASP A 308 -28.26 -6.72 -8.12
CA ASP A 308 -29.64 -6.60 -7.65
C ASP A 308 -30.27 -5.26 -8.03
N CYS A 309 -29.49 -4.16 -7.98
CA CYS A 309 -29.95 -2.83 -8.42
C CYS A 309 -30.20 -2.75 -9.94
N SER A 310 -29.39 -3.41 -10.77
CA SER A 310 -29.54 -3.36 -12.24
C SER A 310 -30.86 -3.97 -12.74
N ARG A 311 -31.48 -4.85 -11.94
CA ARG A 311 -32.78 -5.48 -12.26
C ARG A 311 -33.99 -4.65 -11.81
N ALA A 312 -33.79 -3.68 -10.93
CA ALA A 312 -34.84 -2.87 -10.36
C ALA A 312 -34.85 -1.46 -11.00
N THR A 313 -35.77 -1.24 -11.93
CA THR A 313 -36.28 0.07 -12.42
C THR A 313 -35.37 0.97 -13.29
N GLU A 314 -35.73 1.08 -14.58
CA GLU A 314 -35.26 2.11 -15.55
C GLU A 314 -35.81 3.54 -15.28
N ASN A 315 -36.66 3.72 -14.27
CA ASN A 315 -37.38 4.98 -14.00
C ASN A 315 -37.09 5.61 -12.62
N ALA A 316 -36.15 5.08 -11.83
CA ALA A 316 -35.78 5.62 -10.52
C ALA A 316 -34.55 6.53 -10.63
N LEU A 317 -34.59 7.70 -9.98
CA LEU A 317 -33.50 8.68 -9.95
C LEU A 317 -32.15 8.02 -9.58
N PRO A 318 -31.04 8.37 -10.25
CA PRO A 318 -29.76 7.67 -10.08
C PRO A 318 -29.14 8.11 -8.75
N THR A 319 -29.30 7.32 -7.69
CA THR A 319 -28.93 7.81 -6.35
C THR A 319 -28.05 6.88 -5.54
N HIS A 320 -27.78 5.64 -5.98
CA HIS A 320 -26.87 4.75 -5.28
C HIS A 320 -26.10 3.83 -6.23
N THR A 321 -24.77 3.81 -6.09
CA THR A 321 -23.88 2.89 -6.78
C THR A 321 -22.87 2.34 -5.79
N ALA A 322 -22.97 1.03 -5.50
CA ALA A 322 -22.04 0.32 -4.62
C ALA A 322 -20.62 0.26 -5.21
N VAL A 323 -20.50 0.23 -6.55
CA VAL A 323 -19.21 0.17 -7.25
C VAL A 323 -19.12 1.26 -8.31
N ARG A 324 -18.03 2.01 -8.29
CA ARG A 324 -17.61 2.98 -9.32
C ARG A 324 -16.20 2.67 -9.81
N ARG A 325 -15.67 3.48 -10.72
CA ARG A 325 -14.32 3.27 -11.28
C ARG A 325 -13.26 3.49 -10.22
N GLU A 326 -13.45 4.50 -9.38
CA GLU A 326 -12.62 4.88 -8.24
C GLU A 326 -12.56 3.74 -7.21
N THR A 327 -13.68 3.03 -6.98
CA THR A 327 -13.72 1.84 -6.11
C THR A 327 -12.77 0.74 -6.60
N TRP A 328 -12.73 0.50 -7.92
CA TRP A 328 -11.76 -0.44 -8.51
C TRP A 328 -10.32 0.05 -8.37
N GLU A 329 -10.07 1.35 -8.52
CA GLU A 329 -8.74 1.92 -8.34
C GLU A 329 -8.22 1.66 -6.91
N VAL A 330 -9.01 1.98 -5.88
CA VAL A 330 -8.62 1.76 -4.47
C VAL A 330 -8.49 0.27 -4.16
N PHE A 331 -9.36 -0.57 -4.73
CA PHE A 331 -9.29 -2.02 -4.59
C PHE A 331 -7.98 -2.59 -5.18
N PHE A 332 -7.63 -2.25 -6.43
CA PHE A 332 -6.37 -2.70 -7.03
C PHE A 332 -5.15 -2.12 -6.32
N ALA A 333 -5.21 -0.89 -5.81
CA ALA A 333 -4.14 -0.33 -4.98
C ALA A 333 -3.92 -1.16 -3.71
N THR A 334 -5.02 -1.60 -3.10
CA THR A 334 -4.99 -2.49 -1.93
C THR A 334 -4.39 -3.85 -2.29
N LEU A 335 -4.83 -4.47 -3.40
CA LEU A 335 -4.23 -5.72 -3.89
C LEU A 335 -2.73 -5.57 -4.20
N ALA A 336 -2.31 -4.48 -4.81
CA ALA A 336 -0.90 -4.22 -5.10
C ALA A 336 -0.04 -4.18 -3.82
N ASN A 337 -0.60 -3.70 -2.71
CA ASN A 337 0.05 -3.72 -1.41
C ASN A 337 -0.08 -5.08 -0.69
N CYS A 338 -1.11 -5.88 -0.96
CA CYS A 338 -1.31 -7.19 -0.33
C CYS A 338 -0.48 -8.31 -0.96
N GLN A 339 -0.07 -8.15 -2.22
CA GLN A 339 0.64 -9.17 -3.01
C GLN A 339 -0.15 -10.49 -3.14
N PRO A 340 -1.39 -10.46 -3.69
CA PRO A 340 -2.17 -11.66 -3.92
C PRO A 340 -1.48 -12.60 -4.91
N ALA A 341 -1.89 -13.88 -4.87
CA ALA A 341 -1.42 -14.87 -5.83
C ALA A 341 -1.69 -14.43 -7.28
N PRO A 342 -0.77 -14.69 -8.24
CA PRO A 342 -0.91 -14.24 -9.63
C PRO A 342 -2.24 -14.60 -10.29
N LYS A 343 -2.77 -15.80 -10.03
CA LYS A 343 -4.06 -16.25 -10.60
C LYS A 343 -5.24 -15.45 -10.06
N LEU A 344 -5.20 -15.07 -8.78
CA LEU A 344 -6.28 -14.30 -8.16
C LEU A 344 -6.33 -12.88 -8.74
N LEU A 345 -5.16 -12.27 -8.99
CA LEU A 345 -5.11 -10.97 -9.64
C LEU A 345 -5.66 -11.03 -11.08
N ASP A 346 -5.33 -12.07 -11.84
CA ASP A 346 -5.87 -12.25 -13.20
C ASP A 346 -7.40 -12.33 -13.19
N LEU A 347 -7.98 -13.08 -12.25
CA LEU A 347 -9.43 -13.21 -12.10
C LEU A 347 -10.08 -11.86 -11.79
N TRP A 348 -9.53 -11.10 -10.84
CA TRP A 348 -10.03 -9.76 -10.51
C TRP A 348 -9.89 -8.78 -11.67
N TRP A 349 -8.76 -8.82 -12.37
CA TRP A 349 -8.54 -7.99 -13.55
C TRP A 349 -9.51 -8.32 -14.68
N GLN A 350 -9.74 -9.60 -14.95
CA GLN A 350 -10.71 -10.03 -15.94
C GLN A 350 -12.13 -9.56 -15.56
N ARG A 351 -12.55 -9.79 -14.32
CA ARG A 351 -13.89 -9.37 -13.85
C ARG A 351 -14.05 -7.84 -13.93
N PHE A 352 -13.01 -7.09 -13.64
CA PHE A 352 -12.98 -5.64 -13.79
C PHE A 352 -13.19 -5.20 -15.24
N LEU A 353 -12.46 -5.80 -16.19
CA LEU A 353 -12.61 -5.48 -17.60
C LEU A 353 -14.01 -5.82 -18.12
N GLU A 354 -14.57 -6.96 -17.72
CA GLU A 354 -15.96 -7.35 -18.02
C GLU A 354 -16.95 -6.32 -17.47
N TRP A 355 -16.79 -5.91 -16.21
CA TRP A 355 -17.63 -4.88 -15.59
C TRP A 355 -17.54 -3.52 -16.30
N LEU A 356 -16.34 -3.12 -16.75
CA LEU A 356 -16.16 -1.89 -17.54
C LEU A 356 -16.90 -1.97 -18.87
N ASP A 357 -16.80 -3.10 -19.57
CA ASP A 357 -17.44 -3.32 -20.87
C ASP A 357 -18.98 -3.38 -20.73
N GLU A 358 -19.51 -4.05 -19.69
CA GLU A 358 -20.95 -4.10 -19.34
C GLU A 358 -21.56 -2.68 -19.14
N ARG A 359 -20.79 -1.74 -18.60
CA ARG A 359 -21.24 -0.35 -18.40
C ARG A 359 -21.26 0.50 -19.65
N THR A 360 -20.48 0.14 -20.68
CA THR A 360 -20.47 0.88 -21.94
C THR A 360 -21.59 0.46 -22.89
N THR A 361 -22.08 -0.78 -22.78
CA THR A 361 -23.15 -1.30 -23.64
C THR A 361 -24.55 -0.86 -23.21
N THR A 362 -24.71 -0.36 -21.98
CA THR A 362 -26.00 -0.01 -21.37
C THR A 362 -26.45 1.44 -21.60
N ILE A 363 -25.69 2.26 -22.34
CA ILE A 363 -26.13 3.61 -22.74
C ILE A 363 -26.96 3.46 -24.02
N PRO A 364 -28.31 3.63 -23.99
CA PRO A 364 -29.14 3.51 -25.18
C PRO A 364 -28.79 4.64 -26.15
N ALA A 365 -28.33 4.28 -27.34
CA ALA A 365 -28.16 5.18 -28.48
C ALA A 365 -29.52 5.79 -28.86
N LYS A 366 -29.90 6.87 -28.20
CA LYS A 366 -31.02 7.71 -28.60
C LYS A 366 -30.48 8.91 -29.36
N ILE A 367 -30.97 9.01 -30.60
CA ILE A 367 -30.95 10.14 -31.54
C ILE A 367 -29.79 10.10 -32.54
N GLY A 368 -30.17 9.79 -33.79
CA GLY A 368 -29.29 9.82 -34.96
C GLY A 368 -29.71 8.78 -36.00
N ILE A 369 -30.95 8.86 -36.50
CA ILE A 369 -31.30 8.19 -37.75
C ILE A 369 -30.61 8.99 -38.85
N ASP A 370 -29.37 8.64 -39.18
CA ASP A 370 -28.80 8.94 -40.49
C ASP A 370 -27.75 7.88 -40.87
N LYS A 371 -28.05 7.22 -41.99
CA LYS A 371 -27.26 6.27 -42.80
C LYS A 371 -25.99 5.68 -42.17
N VAL A 372 -26.15 4.50 -41.59
CA VAL A 372 -25.06 3.59 -41.22
C VAL A 372 -24.48 2.93 -42.46
N GLU A 373 -23.32 3.42 -42.91
CA GLU A 373 -22.38 2.60 -43.69
C GLU A 373 -21.89 1.44 -42.82
N LYS A 374 -22.03 0.24 -43.38
CA LYS A 374 -21.72 -1.05 -42.79
C LYS A 374 -20.19 -1.25 -42.75
N THR A 375 -19.48 -0.47 -41.94
CA THR A 375 -18.11 -0.78 -41.55
C THR A 375 -18.13 -1.55 -40.24
N THR A 376 -17.33 -2.61 -40.19
CA THR A 376 -17.21 -3.57 -39.08
C THR A 376 -17.16 -2.87 -37.72
N SER A 377 -18.25 -2.92 -36.96
CA SER A 377 -18.33 -2.37 -35.61
C SER A 377 -17.49 -3.21 -34.65
N SER A 378 -16.19 -2.93 -34.58
CA SER A 378 -15.38 -3.38 -33.45
C SER A 378 -15.98 -2.76 -32.20
N HIS A 379 -16.55 -3.58 -31.30
CA HIS A 379 -17.04 -3.10 -30.01
C HIS A 379 -15.96 -2.25 -29.35
N LYS A 380 -16.22 -0.94 -29.20
CA LYS A 380 -15.29 0.00 -28.58
C LYS A 380 -15.18 -0.38 -27.10
N LYS A 381 -14.11 -1.08 -26.75
CA LYS A 381 -13.82 -1.49 -25.37
C LYS A 381 -13.71 -0.27 -24.47
N ALA A 382 -14.20 -0.39 -23.25
CA ALA A 382 -14.16 0.68 -22.26
C ALA A 382 -12.72 1.01 -21.86
N SER A 383 -12.43 2.31 -21.69
CA SER A 383 -11.15 2.81 -21.19
C SER A 383 -10.93 2.45 -19.72
N VAL A 384 -9.67 2.28 -19.34
CA VAL A 384 -9.27 1.79 -18.02
C VAL A 384 -8.92 2.94 -17.08
N PRO A 385 -9.43 2.97 -15.85
CA PRO A 385 -8.97 3.88 -14.79
C PRO A 385 -7.44 3.83 -14.58
N TYR A 386 -6.77 4.99 -14.62
CA TYR A 386 -5.30 5.10 -14.57
C TYR A 386 -4.72 4.44 -13.32
N GLN A 387 -5.30 4.71 -12.15
CA GLN A 387 -4.77 4.20 -10.90
C GLN A 387 -4.92 2.68 -10.78
N ALA A 388 -5.95 2.09 -11.39
CA ALA A 388 -6.09 0.63 -11.49
C ALA A 388 -4.97 0.03 -12.35
N ALA A 389 -4.66 0.64 -13.50
CA ALA A 389 -3.55 0.21 -14.36
C ALA A 389 -2.19 0.37 -13.63
N HIS A 390 -1.98 1.51 -12.96
CA HIS A 390 -0.77 1.78 -12.20
C HIS A 390 -0.59 0.78 -11.04
N ALA A 391 -1.66 0.45 -10.32
CA ALA A 391 -1.64 -0.53 -9.24
C ALA A 391 -1.28 -1.94 -9.73
N VAL A 392 -1.88 -2.40 -10.82
CA VAL A 392 -1.58 -3.73 -11.38
C VAL A 392 -0.15 -3.81 -11.90
N LEU A 393 0.36 -2.77 -12.57
CA LEU A 393 1.77 -2.72 -12.97
C LEU A 393 2.71 -2.63 -11.77
N SER A 394 2.31 -1.95 -10.71
CA SER A 394 3.06 -1.91 -9.44
C SER A 394 3.11 -3.28 -8.79
N TRP A 395 2.02 -4.06 -8.84
CA TRP A 395 2.03 -5.46 -8.41
C TRP A 395 3.01 -6.28 -9.26
N CYS A 396 2.96 -6.15 -10.60
CA CYS A 396 3.88 -6.87 -11.49
C CYS A 396 5.36 -6.52 -11.24
N ALA A 397 5.66 -5.25 -10.94
CA ALA A 397 7.00 -4.82 -10.60
C ALA A 397 7.56 -5.55 -9.37
N GLN A 398 6.71 -5.79 -8.37
CA GLN A 398 7.08 -6.47 -7.14
C GLN A 398 7.10 -8.00 -7.30
N SER A 399 6.09 -8.58 -7.97
CA SER A 399 5.99 -10.02 -8.22
C SER A 399 6.97 -10.52 -9.28
N ARG A 400 7.60 -9.62 -10.04
CA ARG A 400 8.57 -9.90 -11.11
C ARG A 400 7.95 -10.65 -12.30
N GLU A 401 6.65 -10.45 -12.51
CA GLU A 401 5.84 -11.07 -13.57
C GLU A 401 5.87 -10.23 -14.85
N MET A 402 6.98 -10.28 -15.59
CA MET A 402 7.20 -9.44 -16.79
C MET A 402 6.15 -9.66 -17.88
N GLU A 403 5.83 -10.92 -18.20
CA GLU A 403 4.87 -11.25 -19.27
C GLU A 403 3.50 -10.68 -18.95
N LYS A 404 3.07 -10.77 -17.69
CA LYS A 404 1.83 -10.16 -17.22
C LYS A 404 1.89 -8.64 -17.29
N ALA A 405 3.00 -8.03 -16.90
CA ALA A 405 3.17 -6.58 -16.99
C ALA A 405 2.97 -6.09 -18.44
N LEU A 406 3.55 -6.78 -19.41
CA LEU A 406 3.37 -6.48 -20.84
C LEU A 406 1.93 -6.69 -21.29
N ASN A 407 1.29 -7.79 -20.88
CA ASN A 407 -0.10 -8.07 -21.23
C ASN A 407 -1.06 -7.03 -20.67
N PHE A 408 -0.89 -6.64 -19.41
CA PHE A 408 -1.69 -5.58 -18.79
C PHE A 408 -1.42 -4.23 -19.44
N PHE A 409 -0.16 -3.85 -19.64
CA PHE A 409 0.18 -2.59 -20.29
C PHE A 409 -0.41 -2.50 -21.71
N ASN A 410 -0.24 -3.55 -22.52
CA ASN A 410 -0.80 -3.62 -23.87
C ASN A 410 -2.33 -3.59 -23.86
N GLY A 411 -2.97 -4.32 -22.95
CA GLY A 411 -4.42 -4.32 -22.79
C GLY A 411 -4.97 -2.94 -22.40
N VAL A 412 -4.29 -2.23 -21.52
CA VAL A 412 -4.61 -0.85 -21.13
C VAL A 412 -4.38 0.10 -22.31
N ASN A 413 -3.22 0.01 -22.98
CA ASN A 413 -2.91 0.87 -24.13
C ASN A 413 -3.92 0.67 -25.28
N GLN A 414 -4.39 -0.54 -25.53
CA GLN A 414 -5.43 -0.82 -26.54
C GLN A 414 -6.81 -0.27 -26.17
N ARG A 415 -7.10 -0.07 -24.89
CA ARG A 415 -8.38 0.46 -24.39
C ARG A 415 -8.36 1.97 -24.17
N GLY A 416 -7.19 2.56 -23.96
CA GLY A 416 -7.05 3.92 -23.44
C GLY A 416 -7.27 4.00 -21.93
N VAL A 417 -7.09 5.20 -21.38
CA VAL A 417 -7.05 5.46 -19.95
C VAL A 417 -7.98 6.62 -19.54
N THR A 418 -8.53 6.56 -18.31
CA THR A 418 -9.29 7.65 -17.69
C THR A 418 -8.67 8.05 -16.36
N VAL A 419 -8.73 9.33 -16.03
CA VAL A 419 -8.21 9.90 -14.77
C VAL A 419 -9.39 10.44 -13.97
N HIS A 420 -9.46 10.10 -12.69
CA HIS A 420 -10.54 10.51 -11.79
C HIS A 420 -9.99 11.51 -10.77
N ALA A 421 -10.71 12.63 -10.57
CA ALA A 421 -10.25 13.71 -9.68
C ALA A 421 -10.14 13.27 -8.21
N ASP A 422 -11.00 12.33 -7.78
CA ASP A 422 -11.03 11.84 -6.40
C ASP A 422 -9.75 11.06 -6.02
N THR A 423 -9.13 10.39 -7.00
CA THR A 423 -7.92 9.58 -6.80
C THR A 423 -6.66 10.26 -7.32
N MET A 424 -6.77 11.30 -8.15
CA MET A 424 -5.67 12.15 -8.64
C MET A 424 -6.02 13.66 -8.65
N PRO A 425 -6.25 14.28 -7.47
CA PRO A 425 -6.67 15.69 -7.40
C PRO A 425 -5.59 16.69 -7.81
N ASN A 426 -4.32 16.30 -7.78
CA ASN A 426 -3.19 17.17 -8.17
C ASN A 426 -2.96 17.18 -9.69
N THR A 427 -3.70 16.38 -10.45
CA THR A 427 -3.56 16.24 -11.90
C THR A 427 -4.84 16.75 -12.57
N SER A 428 -5.10 18.05 -12.45
CA SER A 428 -6.22 18.67 -13.17
C SER A 428 -5.90 18.72 -14.67
N LEU A 429 -6.39 17.72 -15.41
CA LEU A 429 -6.26 17.67 -16.85
C LEU A 429 -7.41 18.45 -17.50
N PRO A 430 -7.13 19.40 -18.41
CA PRO A 430 -8.12 19.95 -19.33
C PRO A 430 -8.96 18.84 -19.98
N SER A 431 -10.26 19.07 -20.17
CA SER A 431 -11.21 18.08 -20.73
C SER A 431 -10.74 17.49 -22.07
N GLU A 432 -10.09 18.31 -22.90
CA GLU A 432 -9.50 17.88 -24.18
C GLU A 432 -8.44 16.78 -24.01
N LEU A 433 -7.64 16.83 -22.94
CA LEU A 433 -6.62 15.82 -22.65
C LEU A 433 -7.19 14.54 -22.08
N VAL A 434 -8.31 14.63 -21.35
CA VAL A 434 -9.05 13.47 -20.87
C VAL A 434 -9.52 12.63 -22.06
N GLU A 435 -10.02 13.28 -23.13
CA GLU A 435 -10.41 12.58 -24.35
C GLU A 435 -9.21 11.96 -25.09
N HIS A 436 -8.06 12.62 -25.10
CA HIS A 436 -6.84 12.09 -25.72
C HIS A 436 -6.33 10.85 -24.98
N LEU A 437 -6.34 10.86 -23.65
CA LEU A 437 -5.99 9.69 -22.83
C LEU A 437 -6.99 8.55 -23.01
N ALA A 438 -8.27 8.82 -23.28
CA ALA A 438 -9.26 7.78 -23.51
C ALA A 438 -9.08 7.04 -24.86
N ARG A 439 -8.19 7.51 -25.75
CA ARG A 439 -7.96 6.89 -27.06
C ARG A 439 -7.00 5.68 -26.96
N PRO A 440 -7.23 4.61 -27.74
CA PRO A 440 -6.25 3.55 -27.91
C PRO A 440 -4.89 4.09 -28.38
N GLY A 441 -3.80 3.56 -27.83
CA GLY A 441 -2.42 3.94 -28.17
C GLY A 441 -1.91 5.18 -27.43
N CYS A 442 -2.72 5.79 -26.55
CA CYS A 442 -2.36 7.03 -25.86
C CYS A 442 -1.11 6.91 -24.97
N LEU A 443 -0.85 5.73 -24.39
CA LEU A 443 0.29 5.53 -23.49
C LEU A 443 1.62 5.46 -24.24
N THR A 444 1.57 5.20 -25.54
CA THR A 444 2.75 5.06 -26.41
C THR A 444 2.88 6.20 -27.43
N SER A 445 1.93 7.12 -27.42
CA SER A 445 1.91 8.27 -28.33
C SER A 445 2.64 9.45 -27.67
N PRO A 446 3.53 10.15 -28.38
CA PRO A 446 4.21 11.32 -27.82
C PRO A 446 3.18 12.40 -27.47
N SER A 447 3.33 13.02 -26.31
CA SER A 447 2.48 14.11 -25.84
C SER A 447 3.31 15.35 -25.55
N THR A 448 2.81 16.53 -25.85
CA THR A 448 3.44 17.81 -25.47
C THR A 448 3.06 18.24 -24.06
N HIS A 449 2.06 17.61 -23.43
CA HIS A 449 1.54 18.00 -22.12
C HIS A 449 2.30 17.31 -20.98
N ILE A 450 2.86 18.12 -20.08
CA ILE A 450 3.65 17.69 -18.92
C ILE A 450 2.88 16.64 -18.08
N ALA A 451 1.63 16.92 -17.72
CA ALA A 451 0.82 16.00 -16.91
C ALA A 451 0.62 14.63 -17.57
N VAL A 452 0.47 14.57 -18.90
CA VAL A 452 0.35 13.30 -19.63
C VAL A 452 1.70 12.56 -19.65
N GLN A 453 2.80 13.27 -19.87
CA GLN A 453 4.14 12.70 -19.80
C GLN A 453 4.45 12.15 -18.41
N GLU A 454 4.03 12.81 -17.33
CA GLU A 454 4.20 12.31 -15.96
C GLU A 454 3.46 10.97 -15.75
N LEU A 455 2.21 10.89 -16.22
CA LEU A 455 1.41 9.66 -16.15
C LEU A 455 2.04 8.52 -16.97
N GLN A 456 2.50 8.82 -18.19
CA GLN A 456 3.21 7.88 -19.06
C GLN A 456 4.51 7.39 -18.41
N LEU A 457 5.33 8.31 -17.90
CA LEU A 457 6.58 8.00 -17.21
C LEU A 457 6.33 7.04 -16.04
N ALA A 458 5.36 7.34 -15.17
CA ALA A 458 5.05 6.48 -14.03
C ALA A 458 4.68 5.05 -14.45
N LEU A 459 3.89 4.84 -15.52
CA LEU A 459 3.59 3.49 -16.01
C LEU A 459 4.80 2.81 -16.66
N PHE A 460 5.60 3.54 -17.44
CA PHE A 460 6.81 3.01 -18.08
C PHE A 460 7.83 2.55 -17.05
N VAL A 461 8.06 3.31 -15.97
CA VAL A 461 9.01 2.89 -14.94
C VAL A 461 8.54 1.64 -14.20
N LYS A 462 7.22 1.45 -13.99
CA LYS A 462 6.69 0.20 -13.41
C LYS A 462 6.87 -0.98 -14.35
N LEU A 463 6.61 -0.78 -15.65
CA LEU A 463 6.87 -1.80 -16.66
C LEU A 463 8.37 -2.16 -16.69
N MET A 464 9.26 -1.17 -16.61
CA MET A 464 10.70 -1.45 -16.55
C MET A 464 11.10 -2.16 -15.26
N ALA A 465 10.52 -1.79 -14.12
CA ALA A 465 10.82 -2.39 -12.82
C ALA A 465 10.38 -3.87 -12.74
N SER A 466 9.41 -4.33 -13.55
CA SER A 466 9.06 -5.76 -13.63
C SER A 466 10.13 -6.61 -14.34
N THR A 467 10.98 -5.97 -15.16
CA THR A 467 12.09 -6.65 -15.89
C THR A 467 13.32 -6.91 -15.02
N LYS A 468 13.26 -6.57 -13.73
CA LYS A 468 14.41 -6.59 -12.81
C LYS A 468 15.01 -7.99 -12.61
N SER A 469 14.27 -9.06 -12.90
CA SER A 469 14.64 -10.47 -12.67
C SER A 469 15.29 -11.17 -13.86
N LEU A 470 15.16 -10.63 -15.07
CA LEU A 470 15.61 -11.32 -16.28
C LEU A 470 16.98 -10.77 -16.69
N GLN A 471 17.97 -11.66 -16.82
CA GLN A 471 19.24 -11.43 -17.49
C GLN A 471 19.08 -11.34 -19.03
N MET A 472 17.86 -11.08 -19.51
CA MET A 472 17.59 -10.87 -20.92
C MET A 472 18.28 -9.58 -21.37
N VAL A 473 19.44 -9.78 -22.01
CA VAL A 473 20.31 -8.76 -22.58
C VAL A 473 19.49 -7.76 -23.39
N GLY A 474 19.40 -6.52 -22.90
CA GLY A 474 19.09 -5.32 -23.69
C GLY A 474 17.64 -5.13 -24.16
N GLY A 475 16.89 -6.16 -24.56
CA GLY A 475 15.66 -6.02 -25.33
C GLY A 475 14.60 -5.09 -24.71
N LEU A 476 13.87 -5.56 -23.70
CA LEU A 476 12.75 -4.80 -23.14
C LEU A 476 13.20 -3.54 -22.38
N ARG A 477 14.34 -3.58 -21.69
CA ARG A 477 14.87 -2.40 -20.99
C ARG A 477 15.26 -1.30 -21.98
N ALA A 478 15.94 -1.64 -23.07
CA ALA A 478 16.28 -0.66 -24.10
C ALA A 478 15.02 -0.14 -24.80
N LEU A 479 14.01 -0.99 -25.02
CA LEU A 479 12.72 -0.54 -25.55
C LEU A 479 12.06 0.48 -24.63
N VAL A 480 11.92 0.20 -23.34
CA VAL A 480 11.31 1.16 -22.40
C VAL A 480 12.15 2.43 -22.26
N VAL A 481 13.48 2.33 -22.19
CA VAL A 481 14.36 3.50 -22.16
C VAL A 481 14.22 4.33 -23.43
N ARG A 482 14.13 3.69 -24.60
CA ARG A 482 13.88 4.37 -25.87
C ARG A 482 12.52 5.06 -25.88
N ASP A 483 11.49 4.39 -25.39
CA ASP A 483 10.15 4.96 -25.32
C ASP A 483 10.11 6.16 -24.37
N VAL A 484 10.79 6.09 -23.21
CA VAL A 484 10.98 7.24 -22.30
C VAL A 484 11.74 8.36 -23.01
N GLN A 485 12.84 8.07 -23.72
CA GLN A 485 13.61 9.09 -24.45
C GLN A 485 12.82 9.74 -25.60
N GLN A 486 11.91 9.00 -26.23
CA GLN A 486 11.09 9.47 -27.33
C GLN A 486 9.87 10.27 -26.86
N GLN A 487 9.27 9.90 -25.73
CA GLN A 487 7.98 10.42 -25.30
C GLN A 487 8.07 11.41 -24.13
N ILE A 488 9.12 11.31 -23.30
CA ILE A 488 9.25 12.10 -22.07
C ILE A 488 10.35 13.14 -22.22
N THR A 489 9.99 14.40 -22.02
CA THR A 489 10.96 15.49 -22.04
C THR A 489 11.91 15.41 -20.83
N PRO A 490 13.18 15.83 -20.97
CA PRO A 490 14.13 15.80 -19.85
C PRO A 490 13.66 16.59 -18.62
N ALA A 491 12.91 17.69 -18.82
CA ALA A 491 12.36 18.49 -17.74
C ALA A 491 11.39 17.68 -16.85
N VAL A 492 10.47 16.93 -17.47
CA VAL A 492 9.53 16.05 -16.77
C VAL A 492 10.28 14.94 -16.04
N LEU A 493 11.26 14.32 -16.71
CA LEU A 493 12.06 13.26 -16.10
C LEU A 493 12.83 13.74 -14.86
N TYR A 494 13.45 14.92 -14.91
CA TYR A 494 14.24 15.42 -13.77
C TYR A 494 13.38 15.96 -12.62
N ALA A 495 12.16 16.41 -12.92
CA ALA A 495 11.18 16.84 -11.92
C ALA A 495 10.39 15.67 -11.28
N ALA A 496 10.42 14.47 -11.88
CA ALA A 496 9.61 13.34 -11.45
C ALA A 496 9.81 12.95 -9.96
N PRO A 497 8.77 12.48 -9.25
CA PRO A 497 8.87 12.08 -7.85
C PRO A 497 9.97 11.04 -7.60
N TRP A 498 10.62 11.09 -6.44
CA TRP A 498 11.75 10.21 -6.14
C TRP A 498 11.36 8.71 -6.13
N GLY A 499 10.09 8.37 -5.85
CA GLY A 499 9.56 7.02 -6.02
C GLY A 499 9.60 6.53 -7.48
N VAL A 500 9.19 7.38 -8.43
CA VAL A 500 9.25 7.10 -9.88
C VAL A 500 10.71 6.95 -10.33
N ILE A 501 11.60 7.84 -9.88
CA ILE A 501 13.04 7.74 -10.16
C ILE A 501 13.63 6.45 -9.59
N ASN A 502 13.22 6.05 -8.38
CA ASN A 502 13.70 4.84 -7.73
C ASN A 502 13.36 3.56 -8.53
N ASP A 503 12.21 3.54 -9.19
CA ASP A 503 11.83 2.47 -10.10
C ASP A 503 12.58 2.57 -11.44
N PHE A 504 12.82 3.78 -11.93
CA PHE A 504 13.61 3.99 -13.14
C PHE A 504 15.07 3.51 -12.96
N ILE A 505 15.73 3.86 -11.87
CA ILE A 505 17.11 3.41 -11.62
C ILE A 505 17.23 1.89 -11.45
N ALA A 506 16.14 1.18 -11.15
CA ALA A 506 16.15 -0.28 -11.05
C ALA A 506 16.29 -0.98 -12.42
N GLY A 507 16.06 -0.26 -13.53
CA GLY A 507 16.26 -0.75 -14.90
C GLY A 507 17.51 -0.22 -15.61
N LEU A 508 18.07 0.92 -15.18
CA LEU A 508 19.23 1.59 -15.82
C LEU A 508 20.59 1.08 -15.35
N SER A 509 21.61 0.95 -16.21
CA SER A 509 22.98 0.64 -15.75
C SER A 509 23.46 1.60 -14.64
N VAL A 510 24.37 1.15 -13.76
CA VAL A 510 24.88 1.98 -12.64
C VAL A 510 25.39 3.36 -13.10
N PRO A 511 26.17 3.50 -14.20
CA PRO A 511 26.58 4.81 -14.70
C PRO A 511 25.41 5.68 -15.14
N SER A 512 24.42 5.12 -15.84
CA SER A 512 23.23 5.84 -16.28
C SER A 512 22.34 6.26 -15.11
N ALA A 513 22.22 5.41 -14.09
CA ALA A 513 21.50 5.74 -12.86
C ALA A 513 22.19 6.90 -12.11
N MET A 514 23.52 6.87 -11.97
CA MET A 514 24.29 7.94 -11.35
C MET A 514 24.17 9.27 -12.09
N GLU A 515 24.25 9.24 -13.43
CA GLU A 515 24.07 10.44 -14.25
C GLU A 515 22.66 11.01 -14.11
N LEU A 516 21.63 10.16 -14.09
CA LEU A 516 20.26 10.59 -13.84
C LEU A 516 20.13 11.26 -12.46
N LEU A 517 20.64 10.64 -11.39
CA LEU A 517 20.59 11.21 -10.04
C LEU A 517 21.30 12.56 -9.96
N ARG A 518 22.48 12.68 -10.61
CA ARG A 518 23.21 13.94 -10.71
C ARG A 518 22.35 15.02 -11.38
N ARG A 519 21.67 14.70 -12.48
CA ARG A 519 20.79 15.65 -13.18
C ARG A 519 19.55 16.00 -12.37
N CYS A 520 18.88 15.03 -11.76
CA CYS A 520 17.73 15.27 -10.88
C CYS A 520 18.09 16.19 -9.70
N SER A 521 19.26 16.00 -9.09
CA SER A 521 19.73 16.84 -7.96
C SER A 521 20.17 18.24 -8.39
N SER A 522 20.65 18.39 -9.63
CA SER A 522 21.11 19.67 -10.19
C SER A 522 19.99 20.48 -10.84
N SER A 523 18.85 19.86 -11.14
CA SER A 523 17.68 20.53 -11.69
C SER A 523 17.06 21.42 -10.63
N ALA A 524 16.97 22.72 -10.90
CA ALA A 524 16.16 23.63 -10.09
C ALA A 524 14.69 23.21 -10.26
N VAL A 525 14.05 22.81 -9.16
CA VAL A 525 12.60 22.60 -9.16
C VAL A 525 11.97 23.98 -9.16
N ALA A 526 11.17 24.30 -10.18
CA ALA A 526 10.25 25.43 -10.13
C ALA A 526 9.22 25.11 -9.05
N VAL A 527 9.37 25.74 -7.88
CA VAL A 527 8.46 25.55 -6.74
C VAL A 527 7.18 26.33 -7.04
N ASP A 528 6.11 25.61 -7.33
CA ASP A 528 4.73 26.08 -7.10
C ASP A 528 3.97 24.97 -6.36
N ALA A 529 4.05 24.98 -5.02
CA ALA A 529 3.12 24.31 -4.10
C ALA A 529 3.42 24.69 -2.63
N ALA A 530 2.55 25.56 -2.08
CA ALA A 530 2.20 25.93 -0.68
C ALA A 530 3.15 25.64 0.53
N PRO A 531 3.22 26.59 1.51
CA PRO A 531 4.05 26.47 2.72
C PRO A 531 3.37 25.69 3.88
N PRO A 532 4.14 25.10 4.81
CA PRO A 532 3.61 24.62 6.08
C PRO A 532 3.39 25.79 7.04
N THR A 533 2.15 25.98 7.50
CA THR A 533 1.81 26.89 8.59
C THR A 533 2.27 26.31 9.92
N ALA A 534 3.39 26.80 10.44
CA ALA A 534 3.76 26.66 11.85
C ALA A 534 3.31 27.92 12.60
N THR A 535 2.22 27.82 13.34
CA THR A 535 1.80 28.82 14.33
C THR A 535 2.67 28.69 15.58
N LYS A 536 3.55 29.67 15.84
CA LYS A 536 4.01 29.99 17.19
C LYS A 536 3.89 31.50 17.44
N SER A 537 3.23 31.78 18.55
CA SER A 537 2.87 33.05 19.17
C SER A 537 4.05 33.76 19.86
N GLY A 538 4.01 35.10 19.94
CA GLY A 538 4.74 35.89 20.94
C GLY A 538 5.27 37.25 20.44
N PRO A 539 4.86 38.41 21.01
CA PRO A 539 5.17 39.75 20.52
C PRO A 539 6.38 40.39 21.23
N SER A 540 7.12 41.26 20.56
CA SER A 540 7.85 42.36 21.20
C SER A 540 8.26 43.44 20.20
N ASP A 541 7.71 44.64 20.38
CA ASP A 541 8.20 45.89 19.82
C ASP A 541 9.59 46.25 20.37
N ARG A 542 10.50 46.72 19.51
CA ARG A 542 11.20 48.02 19.68
C ARG A 542 12.12 48.35 18.50
N GLU A 543 12.29 49.65 18.33
CA GLU A 543 12.73 50.41 17.16
C GLU A 543 14.24 50.50 16.93
N SER A 544 14.56 50.83 15.67
CA SER A 544 15.60 51.77 15.20
C SER A 544 17.03 51.27 14.89
N GLY A 545 17.52 51.64 13.70
CA GLY A 545 18.91 52.08 13.52
C GLY A 545 19.78 51.42 12.44
N SER A 546 19.68 51.94 11.20
CA SER A 546 20.74 52.19 10.20
C SER A 546 21.64 51.09 9.58
N GLU A 547 21.73 51.20 8.25
CA GLU A 547 22.92 51.10 7.39
C GLU A 547 23.40 49.73 6.87
N SER A 548 22.85 49.41 5.69
CA SER A 548 23.57 48.99 4.47
C SER A 548 24.89 48.24 4.63
N THR A 549 24.82 46.92 4.46
CA THR A 549 25.87 46.15 3.81
C THR A 549 25.20 45.27 2.76
N MET A 550 25.72 45.34 1.54
CA MET A 550 25.27 44.54 0.41
C MET A 550 25.49 43.05 0.71
N ASP A 551 24.45 42.35 1.14
CA ASP A 551 24.36 40.91 0.97
C ASP A 551 23.30 40.63 -0.11
N SER A 552 23.80 40.34 -1.30
CA SER A 552 23.04 39.69 -2.35
C SER A 552 22.53 38.37 -1.80
N ASP A 553 21.28 38.36 -1.36
CA ASP A 553 20.56 37.18 -0.92
C ASP A 553 20.59 36.15 -2.08
N PRO A 554 21.37 35.06 -1.98
CA PRO A 554 21.32 34.06 -3.01
C PRO A 554 20.01 33.34 -2.76
N GLN A 555 19.00 33.63 -3.60
CA GLN A 555 18.00 32.62 -3.96
C GLN A 555 18.76 31.46 -4.59
N SER A 556 19.41 30.68 -3.73
CA SER A 556 20.05 29.43 -4.05
C SER A 556 18.94 28.59 -4.67
N THR A 557 19.14 28.25 -5.93
CA THR A 557 18.45 27.16 -6.59
C THR A 557 18.57 25.96 -5.66
N ARG A 558 17.53 25.73 -4.84
CA ARG A 558 17.52 24.66 -3.84
C ARG A 558 17.72 23.35 -4.58
N ARG A 559 18.94 22.82 -4.53
CA ARG A 559 19.27 21.53 -5.11
C ARG A 559 18.35 20.51 -4.48
N ARG A 560 17.72 19.71 -5.32
CA ARG A 560 16.80 18.67 -4.87
C ARG A 560 17.63 17.56 -4.22
N GLU A 561 17.56 17.46 -2.89
CA GLU A 561 18.30 16.44 -2.15
C GLU A 561 17.82 15.03 -2.53
N ILE A 562 18.77 14.12 -2.73
CA ILE A 562 18.51 12.72 -3.08
C ILE A 562 18.23 11.95 -1.77
N PRO A 563 17.03 11.37 -1.59
CA PRO A 563 16.71 10.65 -0.37
C PRO A 563 17.56 9.39 -0.19
N PHE A 564 17.85 9.05 1.07
CA PHE A 564 18.63 7.88 1.44
C PHE A 564 18.15 6.58 0.74
N TYR A 565 16.85 6.36 0.64
CA TYR A 565 16.32 5.12 0.05
C TYR A 565 16.65 4.94 -1.45
N VAL A 566 16.88 6.04 -2.17
CA VAL A 566 17.30 6.01 -3.57
C VAL A 566 18.75 5.54 -3.65
N TRP A 567 19.61 6.06 -2.75
CA TRP A 567 20.98 5.60 -2.60
C TRP A 567 21.08 4.14 -2.17
N ALA A 568 20.31 3.73 -1.16
CA ALA A 568 20.25 2.34 -0.72
C ALA A 568 19.75 1.42 -1.83
N SER A 569 18.84 1.89 -2.69
CA SER A 569 18.39 1.12 -3.86
C SER A 569 19.47 0.97 -4.93
N LEU A 570 20.30 2.00 -5.15
CA LEU A 570 21.46 1.90 -6.03
C LEU A 570 22.50 0.94 -5.45
N LEU A 571 22.78 1.00 -4.14
CA LEU A 571 23.70 0.06 -3.48
C LEU A 571 23.21 -1.39 -3.63
N ARG A 572 21.93 -1.66 -3.33
CA ARG A 572 21.33 -2.99 -3.57
C ARG A 572 21.50 -3.49 -5.00
N ARG A 573 21.49 -2.57 -5.96
CA ARG A 573 21.69 -2.91 -7.36
C ARG A 573 23.14 -3.33 -7.60
N CYS A 574 24.11 -2.51 -7.20
CA CYS A 574 25.54 -2.86 -7.31
C CYS A 574 25.80 -4.23 -6.67
N SER A 575 25.27 -4.43 -5.45
CA SER A 575 25.39 -5.70 -4.73
C SER A 575 24.81 -6.90 -5.47
N ARG A 576 23.64 -6.75 -6.09
CA ARG A 576 22.97 -7.84 -6.80
C ARG A 576 23.61 -8.14 -8.16
N GLU A 577 24.16 -7.13 -8.83
CA GLU A 577 24.92 -7.30 -10.06
C GLU A 577 26.38 -7.70 -9.78
N HIS A 578 26.73 -7.93 -8.50
CA HIS A 578 28.07 -8.27 -8.02
C HIS A 578 29.16 -7.29 -8.48
N LEU A 579 28.80 -6.01 -8.60
CA LEU A 579 29.71 -4.90 -8.86
C LEU A 579 30.36 -4.48 -7.53
N GLN A 580 31.36 -5.27 -7.10
CA GLN A 580 31.96 -5.18 -5.75
C GLN A 580 32.62 -3.81 -5.52
N ASP A 581 33.48 -3.38 -6.43
CA ASP A 581 34.22 -2.11 -6.31
C ASP A 581 33.28 -0.91 -6.24
N GLU A 582 32.23 -0.89 -7.08
CA GLU A 582 31.22 0.16 -7.07
C GLU A 582 30.36 0.12 -5.81
N ALA A 583 30.01 -1.07 -5.30
CA ALA A 583 29.25 -1.22 -4.07
C ALA A 583 30.05 -0.74 -2.85
N GLU A 584 31.31 -1.13 -2.73
CA GLU A 584 32.22 -0.69 -1.65
C GLU A 584 32.44 0.83 -1.69
N SER A 585 32.74 1.37 -2.87
CA SER A 585 32.91 2.81 -3.06
C SER A 585 31.65 3.58 -2.67
N LEU A 586 30.47 3.09 -3.07
CA LEU A 586 29.19 3.70 -2.73
C LEU A 586 28.89 3.57 -1.23
N PHE A 587 29.16 2.42 -0.62
CA PHE A 587 28.95 2.19 0.81
C PHE A 587 29.79 3.15 1.67
N VAL A 588 31.07 3.32 1.33
CA VAL A 588 31.96 4.29 2.00
C VAL A 588 31.50 5.73 1.76
N PHE A 589 31.12 6.06 0.52
CA PHE A 589 30.59 7.39 0.17
C PHE A 589 29.37 7.74 1.02
N LEU A 590 28.39 6.85 1.11
CA LEU A 590 27.14 7.11 1.82
C LEU A 590 27.36 7.38 3.30
N ARG A 591 28.23 6.57 3.93
CA ARG A 591 28.56 6.71 5.36
C ARG A 591 29.33 7.99 5.67
N LYS A 592 30.22 8.44 4.78
CA LYS A 592 31.04 9.64 5.00
C LYS A 592 30.33 10.94 4.63
N LYS A 593 29.39 10.91 3.69
CA LYS A 593 28.78 12.12 3.13
C LYS A 593 27.43 12.49 3.74
N PHE A 594 26.70 11.52 4.29
CA PHE A 594 25.35 11.77 4.81
C PHE A 594 25.28 11.50 6.31
N PRO A 595 24.53 12.30 7.07
CA PRO A 595 24.14 11.94 8.42
C PRO A 595 23.15 10.78 8.34
N ILE A 596 23.63 9.57 8.62
CA ILE A 596 22.80 8.35 8.60
C ILE A 596 22.29 8.04 10.01
N THR A 597 21.05 7.59 10.09
CA THR A 597 20.48 7.03 11.32
C THR A 597 21.01 5.61 11.58
N ALA A 598 20.83 5.10 12.81
CA ALA A 598 21.22 3.73 13.14
C ALA A 598 20.51 2.68 12.25
N GLN A 599 19.23 2.91 11.93
CA GLN A 599 18.45 2.03 11.07
C GLN A 599 18.94 2.06 9.62
N GLU A 600 19.24 3.24 9.09
CA GLU A 600 19.81 3.40 7.75
C GLU A 600 21.19 2.75 7.64
N LYS A 601 22.06 2.94 8.65
CA LYS A 601 23.35 2.26 8.70
C LYS A 601 23.19 0.73 8.74
N ARG A 602 22.26 0.23 9.56
CA ARG A 602 21.94 -1.20 9.63
C ARG A 602 21.50 -1.75 8.28
N GLU A 603 20.67 -1.00 7.54
CA GLU A 603 20.26 -1.36 6.18
C GLU A 603 21.44 -1.42 5.21
N LEU A 604 22.37 -0.44 5.25
CA LEU A 604 23.56 -0.46 4.40
C LEU A 604 24.46 -1.67 4.70
N ILE A 605 24.68 -1.99 5.98
CA ILE A 605 25.45 -3.15 6.43
C ILE A 605 24.81 -4.44 5.92
N GLU A 606 23.49 -4.59 6.09
CA GLU A 606 22.74 -5.76 5.62
C GLU A 606 22.89 -5.95 4.10
N ILE A 607 22.86 -4.86 3.31
CA ILE A 607 23.05 -4.91 1.86
C ILE A 607 24.45 -5.43 1.51
N MET A 608 25.49 -4.91 2.14
CA MET A 608 26.88 -5.33 1.90
C MET A 608 27.12 -6.77 2.34
N MET A 609 26.69 -7.16 3.55
CA MET A 609 26.82 -8.53 4.02
C MET A 609 26.09 -9.52 3.12
N ARG A 610 24.89 -9.17 2.63
CA ARG A 610 24.15 -10.02 1.69
C ARG A 610 24.88 -10.15 0.34
N MET A 611 25.55 -9.12 -0.14
CA MET A 611 26.37 -9.19 -1.36
C MET A 611 27.41 -10.31 -1.24
N TYR A 612 28.27 -10.24 -0.22
CA TYR A 612 29.33 -11.22 0.00
C TYR A 612 28.80 -12.62 0.31
N ALA A 613 27.72 -12.71 1.10
CA ALA A 613 27.08 -13.97 1.44
C ALA A 613 26.42 -14.70 0.25
N THR A 614 26.14 -13.98 -0.85
CA THR A 614 25.49 -14.55 -2.05
C THR A 614 26.44 -14.69 -3.24
N LEU A 615 27.73 -14.38 -3.08
CA LEU A 615 28.74 -14.70 -4.08
C LEU A 615 28.87 -16.22 -4.25
N LEU A 616 29.39 -16.64 -5.41
CA LEU A 616 29.65 -18.04 -5.73
C LEU A 616 31.15 -18.20 -6.04
N PRO A 617 31.97 -18.73 -5.10
CA PRO A 617 31.62 -19.12 -3.73
C PRO A 617 31.34 -17.92 -2.81
N ALA A 618 30.66 -18.16 -1.69
CA ALA A 618 30.37 -17.11 -0.70
C ALA A 618 31.66 -16.60 -0.06
N ASP A 619 31.74 -15.29 0.19
CA ASP A 619 32.92 -14.65 0.77
C ASP A 619 32.72 -14.42 2.27
N PHE A 620 33.01 -15.47 3.05
CA PHE A 620 32.90 -15.42 4.51
C PHE A 620 33.82 -14.36 5.15
N PRO A 621 35.13 -14.26 4.78
CA PRO A 621 36.02 -13.24 5.34
C PRO A 621 35.48 -11.82 5.17
N SER A 622 35.03 -11.44 3.97
CA SER A 622 34.51 -10.09 3.73
C SER A 622 33.19 -9.84 4.45
N THR A 623 32.31 -10.85 4.53
CA THR A 623 31.06 -10.75 5.32
C THR A 623 31.36 -10.54 6.81
N MET A 624 32.35 -11.28 7.34
CA MET A 624 32.79 -11.17 8.73
C MET A 624 33.46 -9.81 9.00
N ASP A 625 34.30 -9.33 8.09
CA ASP A 625 34.97 -8.03 8.24
C ASP A 625 33.96 -6.89 8.33
N VAL A 626 32.96 -6.86 7.44
CA VAL A 626 31.85 -5.88 7.51
C VAL A 626 31.14 -5.94 8.86
N PHE A 627 30.87 -7.14 9.40
CA PHE A 627 30.23 -7.30 10.70
C PHE A 627 31.11 -6.81 11.85
N LEU A 628 32.37 -7.21 11.89
CA LEU A 628 33.31 -6.81 12.93
C LEU A 628 33.53 -5.30 12.93
N GLN A 629 33.73 -4.70 11.76
CA GLN A 629 34.02 -3.27 11.65
C GLN A 629 32.80 -2.39 11.92
N HIS A 630 31.60 -2.79 11.47
CA HIS A 630 30.44 -1.90 11.48
C HIS A 630 29.35 -2.24 12.50
N VAL A 631 29.37 -3.45 13.06
CA VAL A 631 28.44 -3.87 14.11
C VAL A 631 29.17 -3.89 15.46
N LEU A 632 30.30 -4.61 15.57
CA LEU A 632 31.01 -4.73 16.85
C LEU A 632 31.87 -3.52 17.18
N ARG A 633 32.70 -3.05 16.24
CA ARG A 633 33.70 -1.99 16.50
C ARG A 633 33.25 -0.57 16.19
N THR A 634 32.06 -0.38 15.59
CA THR A 634 31.40 0.90 15.22
C THR A 634 32.38 2.08 15.03
N PRO A 635 32.67 2.50 13.78
CA PRO A 635 33.60 3.60 13.51
C PRO A 635 33.22 4.91 14.19
N GLU A 636 34.21 5.72 14.56
CA GLU A 636 34.01 7.01 15.21
C GLU A 636 33.11 7.93 14.37
N GLY A 637 32.17 8.62 15.03
CA GLY A 637 31.22 9.52 14.39
C GLY A 637 30.03 8.84 13.70
N GLU A 638 29.96 7.51 13.69
CA GLU A 638 28.82 6.78 13.12
C GLU A 638 27.87 6.24 14.21
N PRO A 639 26.57 6.09 13.91
CA PRO A 639 25.64 5.49 14.86
C PRO A 639 26.00 4.02 15.12
N LYS A 640 25.80 3.57 16.36
CA LYS A 640 25.97 2.16 16.75
C LYS A 640 24.82 1.32 16.19
N VAL A 641 25.15 0.17 15.61
CA VAL A 641 24.19 -0.82 15.14
C VAL A 641 24.22 -2.02 16.06
N GLN A 642 23.05 -2.43 16.57
CA GLN A 642 22.96 -3.63 17.39
C GLN A 642 22.97 -4.87 16.49
N PRO A 643 23.70 -5.94 16.87
CA PRO A 643 23.63 -7.19 16.17
C PRO A 643 22.23 -7.81 16.32
N ASP A 644 21.71 -8.38 15.24
CA ASP A 644 20.39 -9.02 15.23
C ASP A 644 20.41 -10.36 14.48
N SER A 645 19.26 -11.04 14.50
CA SER A 645 19.11 -12.39 13.93
C SER A 645 19.37 -12.43 12.42
N VAL A 646 19.14 -11.32 11.71
CA VAL A 646 19.37 -11.22 10.27
C VAL A 646 20.85 -11.11 9.96
N LEU A 647 21.57 -10.24 10.68
CA LEU A 647 23.01 -10.06 10.45
C LEU A 647 23.78 -11.34 10.81
N TYR A 648 23.45 -11.98 11.94
CA TYR A 648 24.01 -13.29 12.26
C TYR A 648 23.57 -14.38 11.28
N GLY A 649 22.31 -14.38 10.85
CA GLY A 649 21.82 -15.31 9.82
C GLY A 649 22.57 -15.17 8.48
N LEU A 650 22.97 -13.97 8.09
CA LEU A 650 23.81 -13.73 6.92
C LEU A 650 25.23 -14.28 7.10
N LEU A 651 25.84 -14.10 8.28
CA LEU A 651 27.15 -14.70 8.58
C LEU A 651 27.10 -16.23 8.56
N VAL A 652 26.07 -16.83 9.14
CA VAL A 652 25.86 -18.29 9.12
C VAL A 652 25.73 -18.80 7.69
N LYS A 653 25.00 -18.07 6.82
CA LYS A 653 24.86 -18.42 5.40
C LYS A 653 26.15 -18.23 4.59
N ALA A 654 26.95 -17.22 4.93
CA ALA A 654 28.21 -16.93 4.26
C ALA A 654 29.32 -17.91 4.65
N ALA A 655 29.20 -18.58 5.81
CA ALA A 655 30.23 -19.44 6.37
C ALA A 655 30.73 -20.51 5.37
N ASP A 656 32.05 -20.53 5.19
CA ASP A 656 32.78 -21.44 4.30
C ASP A 656 32.76 -22.90 4.75
N SER A 657 32.45 -23.12 6.04
CA SER A 657 32.45 -24.42 6.67
C SER A 657 31.34 -24.54 7.71
N ARG A 658 30.87 -25.77 7.92
CA ARG A 658 29.88 -26.07 8.97
C ARG A 658 30.37 -25.69 10.36
N ASN A 659 31.67 -25.84 10.63
CA ASN A 659 32.24 -25.46 11.92
C ASN A 659 32.18 -23.94 12.12
N ALA A 660 32.56 -23.14 11.12
CA ALA A 660 32.43 -21.68 11.19
C ALA A 660 30.97 -21.26 11.38
N ALA A 661 30.05 -21.84 10.61
CA ALA A 661 28.62 -21.56 10.71
C ALA A 661 28.07 -21.88 12.11
N MET A 662 28.53 -22.98 12.73
CA MET A 662 28.16 -23.36 14.09
C MET A 662 28.73 -22.42 15.15
N MET A 663 29.99 -21.98 14.99
CA MET A 663 30.59 -21.02 15.91
C MET A 663 29.86 -19.68 15.87
N VAL A 664 29.50 -19.19 14.68
CA VAL A 664 28.69 -17.98 14.51
C VAL A 664 27.31 -18.13 15.15
N PHE A 665 26.67 -19.31 15.01
CA PHE A 665 25.40 -19.59 15.68
C PHE A 665 25.52 -19.51 17.21
N LEU A 666 26.55 -20.14 17.79
CA LEU A 666 26.79 -20.11 19.23
C LEU A 666 27.12 -18.70 19.74
N GLU A 667 27.89 -17.93 18.97
CA GLU A 667 28.18 -16.52 19.26
C GLU A 667 26.89 -15.68 19.28
N ALA A 668 25.99 -15.89 18.32
CA ALA A 668 24.70 -15.21 18.31
C ALA A 668 23.87 -15.52 19.57
N CYS A 669 23.85 -16.79 20.00
CA CYS A 669 23.20 -17.19 21.24
C CYS A 669 23.84 -16.54 22.47
N ALA A 670 25.18 -16.49 22.53
CA ALA A 670 25.91 -15.83 23.61
C ALA A 670 25.64 -14.31 23.66
N ALA A 671 25.44 -13.68 22.51
CA ALA A 671 25.03 -12.29 22.38
C ALA A 671 23.54 -12.04 22.69
N GLY A 672 22.77 -13.07 23.07
CA GLY A 672 21.34 -12.96 23.37
C GLY A 672 20.45 -12.82 22.14
N VAL A 673 20.96 -13.10 20.94
CA VAL A 673 20.20 -12.99 19.69
C VAL A 673 19.46 -14.31 19.42
N SER A 674 18.13 -14.24 19.33
CA SER A 674 17.29 -15.39 18.99
C SER A 674 17.39 -15.72 17.50
N LEU A 675 18.04 -16.84 17.16
CA LEU A 675 18.04 -17.40 15.80
C LEU A 675 16.87 -18.36 15.59
N THR A 676 16.43 -18.52 14.34
CA THR A 676 15.28 -19.38 14.01
C THR A 676 15.61 -20.87 14.12
N GLU A 677 14.59 -21.67 14.45
CA GLU A 677 14.68 -23.13 14.48
C GLU A 677 15.13 -23.69 13.12
N GLU A 678 14.67 -23.09 12.02
CA GLU A 678 15.08 -23.46 10.66
C GLU A 678 16.60 -23.30 10.43
N VAL A 679 17.21 -22.23 10.96
CA VAL A 679 18.67 -22.02 10.84
C VAL A 679 19.41 -23.09 11.62
N PHE A 680 18.91 -23.45 12.81
CA PHE A 680 19.45 -24.53 13.61
C PHE A 680 19.32 -25.88 12.89
N GLU A 681 18.15 -26.23 12.37
CA GLU A 681 17.90 -27.47 11.64
C GLU A 681 18.78 -27.59 10.39
N ALA A 682 18.89 -26.50 9.63
CA ALA A 682 19.74 -26.41 8.44
C ALA A 682 21.22 -26.67 8.76
N LEU A 683 21.71 -26.12 9.88
CA LEU A 683 23.07 -26.34 10.37
C LEU A 683 23.31 -27.77 10.86
N MET A 684 22.26 -28.43 11.34
CA MET A 684 22.35 -29.72 12.02
C MET A 684 22.21 -30.92 11.09
N ARG A 685 21.52 -30.79 9.94
CA ARG A 685 21.32 -31.86 8.93
C ARG A 685 20.86 -33.21 9.54
N SER A 686 20.19 -33.19 10.71
CA SER A 686 19.77 -34.40 11.43
C SER A 686 18.64 -34.09 12.41
N THR A 687 17.79 -35.09 12.70
CA THR A 687 16.70 -35.02 13.67
C THR A 687 17.16 -34.55 15.07
N GLN A 688 16.33 -33.71 15.68
CA GLN A 688 16.62 -32.80 16.82
C GLN A 688 17.42 -33.42 17.99
N TYR A 689 17.25 -34.70 18.33
CA TYR A 689 17.73 -35.25 19.61
C TYR A 689 19.18 -35.72 19.67
N LYS A 690 19.81 -36.19 18.57
CA LYS A 690 21.21 -36.69 18.61
C LYS A 690 22.25 -35.57 18.70
N THR A 691 21.84 -34.33 18.43
CA THR A 691 22.78 -33.30 17.96
C THR A 691 22.75 -32.05 18.84
N ILE A 692 21.63 -31.74 19.53
CA ILE A 692 21.64 -30.80 20.68
C ILE A 692 22.69 -31.25 21.72
N ALA A 693 22.83 -32.56 21.87
CA ALA A 693 23.82 -33.15 22.74
C ALA A 693 25.26 -32.84 22.28
N SER A 694 25.60 -32.81 20.99
CA SER A 694 26.98 -32.49 20.55
C SER A 694 27.34 -31.02 20.76
N LEU A 695 26.35 -30.13 20.75
CA LEU A 695 26.52 -28.70 21.00
C LEU A 695 26.87 -28.36 22.44
N SER A 696 26.31 -29.08 23.42
CA SER A 696 26.67 -28.91 24.85
C SER A 696 28.17 -29.01 25.15
N ARG A 697 28.95 -29.65 24.28
CA ARG A 697 30.41 -29.77 24.42
C ARG A 697 31.19 -28.56 23.88
N LYS A 698 30.54 -27.71 23.08
CA LYS A 698 31.14 -26.53 22.44
C LYS A 698 30.61 -25.21 23.01
N LEU A 699 29.73 -25.27 24.01
CA LEU A 699 29.26 -24.08 24.71
C LEU A 699 30.45 -23.44 25.46
N PRO A 700 30.62 -22.11 25.37
CA PRO A 700 31.59 -21.39 26.18
C PRO A 700 31.39 -21.70 27.68
N HIS A 701 32.46 -21.59 28.47
CA HIS A 701 32.39 -21.76 29.93
C HIS A 701 31.39 -20.79 30.59
N ASP A 702 31.10 -19.67 29.94
CA ASP A 702 30.28 -18.57 30.47
C ASP A 702 28.86 -18.54 29.85
N TYR A 703 28.41 -19.65 29.25
CA TYR A 703 27.09 -19.74 28.63
C TYR A 703 25.96 -19.54 29.66
N SER A 704 25.20 -18.45 29.54
CA SER A 704 24.02 -18.17 30.34
C SER A 704 22.76 -18.81 29.75
N ALA A 705 21.78 -19.10 30.61
CA ALA A 705 20.57 -19.83 30.23
C ALA A 705 19.86 -19.27 29.00
N SER A 706 19.55 -20.13 28.03
CA SER A 706 18.84 -19.74 26.79
C SER A 706 17.54 -20.53 26.61
N THR A 707 16.74 -20.16 25.62
CA THR A 707 15.54 -20.90 25.20
C THR A 707 15.84 -22.36 24.78
N LEU A 708 17.11 -22.68 24.45
CA LEU A 708 17.59 -24.05 24.22
C LEU A 708 17.49 -24.91 25.49
N ASP A 709 17.69 -24.33 26.69
CA ASP A 709 17.69 -25.06 27.96
C ASP A 709 16.28 -25.54 28.33
N ALA A 710 15.26 -24.75 27.99
CA ALA A 710 13.85 -25.14 28.15
C ALA A 710 13.49 -26.34 27.27
N GLN A 711 14.06 -26.43 26.06
CA GLN A 711 13.89 -27.59 25.18
C GLN A 711 14.61 -28.84 25.72
N LEU A 712 15.69 -28.64 26.49
CA LEU A 712 16.46 -29.69 27.15
C LEU A 712 15.94 -30.08 28.55
N LYS A 713 14.89 -29.42 29.05
CA LYS A 713 14.38 -29.56 30.43
C LYS A 713 15.44 -29.32 31.52
N ILE A 714 16.43 -28.48 31.22
CA ILE A 714 17.47 -28.13 32.18
C ILE A 714 16.93 -27.01 33.08
N PRO A 715 16.95 -27.17 34.42
CA PRO A 715 16.55 -26.12 35.36
C PRO A 715 17.35 -24.83 35.12
N ALA A 716 16.67 -23.67 35.20
CA ALA A 716 17.30 -22.38 34.91
C ALA A 716 18.48 -22.06 35.85
N ASP A 717 18.46 -22.63 37.05
CA ASP A 717 19.44 -22.52 38.13
C ASP A 717 20.55 -23.59 38.09
N ALA A 718 20.53 -24.51 37.12
CA ALA A 718 21.56 -25.54 36.97
C ALA A 718 22.94 -24.90 36.71
N ASP A 719 24.01 -25.39 37.32
CA ASP A 719 25.36 -24.94 37.00
C ASP A 719 25.85 -25.55 35.67
N ALA A 720 26.92 -25.01 35.08
CA ALA A 720 27.43 -25.47 33.79
C ALA A 720 27.80 -26.96 33.76
N HIS A 721 28.13 -27.55 34.93
CA HIS A 721 28.43 -28.98 35.07
C HIS A 721 27.17 -29.83 34.99
N LEU A 722 26.11 -29.47 35.73
CA LEU A 722 24.82 -30.15 35.71
C LEU A 722 24.15 -30.04 34.33
N ARG A 723 24.28 -28.88 33.66
CA ARG A 723 23.82 -28.70 32.26
C ARG A 723 24.51 -29.67 31.30
N ARG A 724 25.82 -29.90 31.51
CA ARG A 724 26.64 -30.83 30.70
C ARG A 724 26.31 -32.30 30.99
N GLU A 725 26.02 -32.65 32.24
CA GLU A 725 25.66 -34.00 32.68
C GLU A 725 24.27 -34.43 32.18
N GLU A 726 23.26 -33.57 32.30
CA GLU A 726 21.92 -33.85 31.74
C GLU A 726 21.99 -34.02 30.21
N ALA A 727 22.81 -33.21 29.54
CA ALA A 727 23.09 -33.37 28.11
C ALA A 727 23.88 -34.66 27.76
N LEU A 728 24.52 -35.34 28.72
CA LEU A 728 25.11 -36.68 28.54
C LEU A 728 24.08 -37.78 28.79
N ARG A 729 23.25 -37.64 29.84
CA ARG A 729 22.17 -38.56 30.21
C ARG A 729 21.13 -38.68 29.09
N ALA A 730 20.74 -37.56 28.46
CA ALA A 730 19.86 -37.54 27.30
C ALA A 730 20.40 -38.31 26.07
N ARG A 731 21.69 -38.66 26.03
CA ARG A 731 22.30 -39.46 24.95
C ARG A 731 22.24 -40.97 25.17
N GLY A 732 21.73 -41.43 26.32
CA GLY A 732 21.87 -42.84 26.74
C GLY A 732 23.33 -43.27 26.88
N LYS A 733 24.24 -42.32 27.13
CA LYS A 733 25.65 -42.62 27.40
C LYS A 733 25.84 -42.76 28.92
N PRO A 734 26.61 -43.76 29.37
CA PRO A 734 26.90 -43.91 30.79
C PRO A 734 27.60 -42.64 31.30
N LEU A 735 27.10 -42.14 32.42
CA LEU A 735 27.75 -41.07 33.18
C LEU A 735 28.87 -41.74 33.99
N TYR A 736 30.10 -41.34 33.72
CA TYR A 736 31.22 -41.69 34.56
C TYR A 736 31.35 -40.60 35.62
N ASP A 737 31.22 -40.97 36.88
CA ASP A 737 31.52 -40.06 37.96
C ASP A 737 33.04 -39.76 38.00
N SER A 738 33.47 -38.86 38.88
CA SER A 738 34.89 -38.53 39.07
C SER A 738 35.78 -39.71 39.51
N THR A 739 35.20 -40.87 39.81
CA THR A 739 35.92 -42.12 40.12
C THR A 739 36.01 -43.08 38.93
N GLY A 740 35.36 -42.77 37.81
CA GLY A 740 35.47 -43.55 36.57
C GLY A 740 34.53 -44.76 36.51
N ASP A 741 33.53 -44.85 37.39
CA ASP A 741 32.50 -45.88 37.35
C ASP A 741 31.28 -45.42 36.54
N ALA A 742 30.81 -46.28 35.63
CA ALA A 742 29.62 -46.07 34.83
C ALA A 742 28.38 -46.56 35.61
N GLY A 743 27.52 -45.62 36.02
CA GLY A 743 26.17 -45.90 36.53
C GLY A 743 25.15 -46.08 35.41
#